data_AF-A0A3C1DJW1-F1
#
_entry.id   AF-A0A3C1DJW1-F1
#
_cell.length_a   1.000
_cell.length_b   1.000
_cell.length_c   1.000
_cell.angle_alpha   90.00
_cell.angle_beta   90.00
_cell.angle_gamma   90.00
#
_symmetry.space_group_name_H-M   'P 1'
#
loop_
_entity.id
_entity.type
_entity.pdbx_description
1 polymer ?
#
loop_
_entity_poly.entity_id
_entity_poly.type
_entity_poly.pdbx_seq_one_letter_code
_entity_poly.pdbx_strand_id
1 'polypeptide(L)'
;WQYLVDQPLRFVGLSATLREATSFFSTLTGARQTLVEEISPTRDELESEGAEYMVALRGDPVSRSALLSTTIQTCMLLQRCLDPRTADLEQSVSRGAFGQRTFVFTDDLDVTNRLYFDLLSAEGRKSRGVVDNQRAPNGGLAVLRRSGSSSSRYRGGQDWRTCEQIGHELSNRLNIKRVSSQDRGVDPDADVIVATAALEVGFDDPSVGAVVQHKAPRGMANFLQRKGRAGRTRGMRPWTVVVLSDYGRDRIAYQGYDLLFDPELPARSLPLSNRYITRMQAVFAAIDYFGQALQDALPGSVWQDLAGPKHTQRTTRLIKEVRTILESNNGTQKLETYVSRALRLPKGEALAVMWEFPRPLMTTVLPTALRRLTSRWSALGQPETDLQTRNNPLPDFVPATLFADLNLAEVRIDLPRRAGADDDSAHPGLPVFSALREFAPGRVSRRFGVQYRTERYWISPPPAALLGESITNLSIDEFGTYCPLGQFSYACNDEIIHVPVVRPISLAPTMPEAKISDTSNGRLTWHSQFAPASEPTWLEAPMDSAWSMRVPRLGFFTHARHAPVEVRRFATGATAEVGVGRGQRLTVSSEFRQAEQPVALGAAYPADGVLFEVQIPGNLLETAHEASEKWRAIRTARYFDTAWRGEALAGVASPFLREWLAHVFMSALTYEAIQRNASLELASCRIANGKAGIALGAVLGILFQSQAHYPTDEAELPAQDRLRQDLDQLLAQPQVIGELENLARYLWEPITAEWEPWLRGVYQGTLGAALLKTIGDLCPAINLDDLALDLDRGPNARAHLAIVAPGAVEVWITERNPGGSGLIEEFMRHYAEDPRRFFSMVRASLEMGEFELIDHQLGRLLCCLTGARGNVETLEVVRRYRAATDLGSLAATSSDLRHALLKDGFSPFHGFVVSVGNRILRPGAGPGTDRYLADAIKAWNSQEARLGVEIDLRVICFWLSQKTDIDSIVDEAGIPPGHDRQAWRMNAIYGLLWARGRFIRSAALQTRNPFLELPPLERLLVIDSVVDERQRVPVE
;
A
#
# COMPACT_ATOMS: atom_id res chain seq x y z
N TRP A 1 -6.38 29.59 -19.83
CA TRP A 1 -6.77 30.79 -19.05
C TRP A 1 -5.99 32.04 -19.43
N GLN A 2 -4.69 32.17 -19.13
CA GLN A 2 -3.92 33.39 -19.49
C GLN A 2 -4.07 33.76 -20.98
N TYR A 3 -3.94 32.77 -21.88
CA TYR A 3 -4.11 32.96 -23.32
C TYR A 3 -5.55 33.36 -23.72
N LEU A 4 -6.57 32.84 -23.03
CA LEU A 4 -7.98 33.10 -23.35
C LEU A 4 -8.44 34.48 -22.85
N VAL A 5 -7.89 34.94 -21.72
CA VAL A 5 -8.31 36.19 -21.06
C VAL A 5 -7.43 37.37 -21.49
N ASP A 6 -6.22 37.12 -21.98
CA ASP A 6 -5.23 38.13 -22.41
C ASP A 6 -4.97 39.24 -21.37
N GLN A 7 -5.01 38.87 -20.08
CA GLN A 7 -4.77 39.76 -18.94
C GLN A 7 -3.85 39.11 -17.89
N PRO A 8 -3.14 39.92 -17.08
CA PRO A 8 -2.36 39.41 -15.96
C PRO A 8 -3.25 38.69 -14.95
N LEU A 9 -3.00 37.40 -14.72
CA LEU A 9 -3.69 36.62 -13.69
C LEU A 9 -2.87 36.62 -12.40
N ARG A 10 -3.55 36.80 -11.27
CA ARG A 10 -3.00 36.52 -9.94
C ARG A 10 -3.47 35.15 -9.51
N PHE A 11 -2.54 34.30 -9.10
CA PHE A 11 -2.84 32.98 -8.55
C PHE A 11 -2.65 33.00 -7.05
N VAL A 12 -3.59 32.44 -6.32
CA VAL A 12 -3.49 32.20 -4.88
C VAL A 12 -3.61 30.70 -4.67
N GLY A 13 -2.61 30.12 -4.01
CA GLY A 13 -2.57 28.70 -3.66
C GLY A 13 -2.56 28.53 -2.16
N LEU A 14 -3.31 27.56 -1.66
CA LEU A 14 -3.30 27.16 -0.26
C LEU A 14 -2.81 25.72 -0.19
N SER A 15 -1.79 25.46 0.62
CA SER A 15 -1.28 24.11 0.84
C SER A 15 -0.76 23.96 2.26
N ALA A 16 -1.05 22.81 2.86
CA ALA A 16 -0.53 22.41 4.17
C ALA A 16 0.58 21.35 4.07
N THR A 17 0.86 20.83 2.87
CA THR A 17 1.67 19.61 2.69
C THR A 17 2.73 19.71 1.59
N LEU A 18 3.06 20.93 1.14
CA LEU A 18 4.14 21.16 0.17
C LEU A 18 5.36 21.76 0.87
N ARG A 19 6.49 21.02 0.84
CA ARG A 19 7.76 21.46 1.44
C ARG A 19 8.48 22.55 0.62
N GLU A 20 8.30 22.54 -0.70
CA GLU A 20 8.87 23.52 -1.64
C GLU A 20 7.76 24.28 -2.37
N ALA A 21 6.86 24.91 -1.61
CA ALA A 21 5.64 25.53 -2.14
C ALA A 21 5.92 26.54 -3.25
N THR A 22 6.94 27.40 -3.08
CA THR A 22 7.33 28.42 -4.06
C THR A 22 7.73 27.80 -5.42
N SER A 23 8.59 26.77 -5.40
CA SER A 23 9.06 26.07 -6.61
C SER A 23 7.91 25.33 -7.29
N PHE A 24 7.12 24.59 -6.50
CA PHE A 24 5.95 23.86 -6.99
C PHE A 24 4.92 24.80 -7.63
N PHE A 25 4.59 25.91 -6.97
CA PHE A 25 3.57 26.85 -7.45
C PHE A 25 4.04 27.66 -8.67
N SER A 26 5.32 28.01 -8.72
CA SER A 26 5.95 28.57 -9.94
C SER A 26 5.81 27.63 -11.12
N THR A 27 6.10 26.34 -10.91
CA THR A 27 5.97 25.28 -11.91
C THR A 27 4.50 25.08 -12.34
N LEU A 28 3.56 25.04 -11.38
CA LEU A 28 2.13 24.86 -11.64
C LEU A 28 1.52 26.00 -12.48
N THR A 29 1.90 27.24 -12.16
CA THR A 29 1.32 28.45 -12.77
C THR A 29 2.07 28.92 -14.01
N GLY A 30 3.31 28.43 -14.21
CA GLY A 30 4.23 28.94 -15.22
C GLY A 30 4.73 30.36 -14.93
N ALA A 31 4.55 30.86 -13.70
CA ALA A 31 5.10 32.13 -13.24
C ALA A 31 6.58 31.97 -12.88
N ARG A 32 7.38 33.04 -12.99
CA ARG A 32 8.78 33.02 -12.51
C ARG A 32 8.79 32.88 -10.99
N GLN A 33 9.70 32.07 -10.46
CA GLN A 33 9.82 31.84 -9.02
C GLN A 33 10.01 33.15 -8.22
N THR A 34 10.68 34.15 -8.79
CA THR A 34 10.86 35.49 -8.20
C THR A 34 9.57 36.29 -8.04
N LEU A 35 8.47 35.84 -8.65
CA LEU A 35 7.13 36.44 -8.57
C LEU A 35 6.18 35.60 -7.70
N VAL A 36 6.70 34.59 -7.00
CA VAL A 36 5.96 33.75 -6.07
C VAL A 36 6.49 34.03 -4.68
N GLU A 37 5.59 34.38 -3.77
CA GLU A 37 5.89 34.64 -2.37
C GLU A 37 5.18 33.58 -1.52
N GLU A 38 5.94 32.89 -0.68
CA GLU A 38 5.37 32.01 0.33
C GLU A 38 5.03 32.84 1.56
N ILE A 39 3.76 32.79 1.96
CA ILE A 39 3.26 33.44 3.16
C ILE A 39 3.06 32.33 4.20
N SER A 40 4.00 32.23 5.14
CA SER A 40 3.95 31.28 6.25
C SER A 40 4.34 31.96 7.57
N PRO A 41 3.75 31.57 8.72
CA PRO A 41 4.05 32.19 10.00
C PRO A 41 5.47 31.86 10.44
N THR A 42 6.19 32.87 10.94
CA THR A 42 7.48 32.71 11.61
C THR A 42 7.30 32.09 13.01
N ARG A 43 8.37 31.53 13.58
CA ARG A 43 8.30 30.91 14.92
C ARG A 43 7.85 31.87 16.02
N ASP A 44 8.20 33.15 15.88
CA ASP A 44 7.84 34.19 16.85
C ASP A 44 6.37 34.64 16.71
N GLU A 45 5.72 34.32 15.59
CA GLU A 45 4.29 34.56 15.34
C GLU A 45 3.40 33.38 15.79
N LEU A 46 3.99 32.26 16.20
CA LEU A 46 3.25 31.07 16.60
C LEU A 46 2.92 31.08 18.10
N GLU A 47 1.62 31.02 18.41
CA GLU A 47 1.11 30.75 19.76
C GLU A 47 0.83 29.25 19.91
N SER A 48 1.39 28.62 20.94
CA SER A 48 1.10 27.20 21.24
C SER A 48 -0.14 27.07 22.11
N GLU A 49 -1.22 26.51 21.57
CA GLU A 49 -2.51 26.31 22.24
C GLU A 49 -3.09 24.92 21.92
N GLY A 50 -3.79 24.30 22.89
CA GLY A 50 -4.42 22.98 22.71
C GLY A 50 -3.44 21.81 22.78
N ALA A 51 -3.89 20.62 22.37
CA ALA A 51 -3.06 19.42 22.22
C ALA A 51 -3.78 18.36 21.39
N GLU A 52 -3.12 17.76 20.42
CA GLU A 52 -3.67 16.60 19.69
C GLU A 52 -3.32 15.29 20.39
N TYR A 53 -4.28 14.37 20.42
CA TYR A 53 -4.09 13.00 20.89
C TYR A 53 -4.00 12.03 19.73
N MET A 54 -2.87 11.32 19.60
CA MET A 54 -2.68 10.30 18.58
C MET A 54 -2.62 8.90 19.20
N VAL A 55 -3.34 7.94 18.62
CA VAL A 55 -3.37 6.56 19.09
C VAL A 55 -3.21 5.59 17.92
N ALA A 56 -2.22 4.71 18.00
CA ALA A 56 -2.09 3.58 17.09
C ALA A 56 -2.67 2.32 17.76
N LEU A 57 -3.82 1.86 17.27
CA LEU A 57 -4.50 0.67 17.77
C LEU A 57 -4.10 -0.54 16.94
N ARG A 58 -3.51 -1.55 17.58
CA ARG A 58 -3.25 -2.85 16.95
C ARG A 58 -4.47 -3.76 17.13
N GLY A 59 -5.06 -4.20 16.02
CA GLY A 59 -6.12 -5.20 16.03
C GLY A 59 -5.61 -6.57 16.50
N ASP A 60 -6.45 -7.32 17.21
CA ASP A 60 -6.12 -8.66 17.68
C ASP A 60 -6.17 -9.69 16.52
N PRO A 61 -5.04 -10.30 16.14
CA PRO A 61 -5.00 -11.30 15.07
C PRO A 61 -5.74 -12.61 15.40
N VAL A 62 -5.94 -12.96 16.69
CA VAL A 62 -6.52 -14.25 17.13
C VAL A 62 -8.00 -14.33 16.90
N SER A 63 -8.68 -13.23 17.21
CA SER A 63 -10.14 -13.16 17.22
C SER A 63 -10.76 -13.53 15.87
N ARG A 64 -9.97 -13.55 14.78
CA ARG A 64 -10.39 -13.67 13.38
C ARG A 64 -11.50 -12.67 13.01
N SER A 65 -11.80 -11.73 13.91
CA SER A 65 -12.67 -10.62 13.64
C SER A 65 -11.92 -9.76 12.63
N ALA A 66 -12.60 -9.37 11.56
CA ALA A 66 -11.99 -8.50 10.58
C ALA A 66 -11.44 -7.27 11.32
N LEU A 67 -10.29 -6.73 10.91
CA LEU A 67 -9.77 -5.45 11.44
C LEU A 67 -10.85 -4.33 11.41
N LEU A 68 -11.82 -4.46 10.49
CA LEU A 68 -13.03 -3.64 10.43
C LEU A 68 -13.87 -3.70 11.70
N SER A 69 -14.00 -4.85 12.36
CA SER A 69 -14.66 -4.99 13.67
C SER A 69 -14.01 -4.10 14.73
N THR A 70 -12.67 -4.12 14.83
CA THR A 70 -11.91 -3.21 15.70
C THR A 70 -12.22 -1.76 15.33
N THR A 71 -12.20 -1.44 14.03
CA THR A 71 -12.51 -0.08 13.55
C THR A 71 -13.93 0.35 13.92
N ILE A 72 -14.93 -0.53 13.79
CA ILE A 72 -16.32 -0.28 14.16
C ILE A 72 -16.42 0.03 15.66
N GLN A 73 -15.84 -0.82 16.51
CA GLN A 73 -15.86 -0.61 17.96
C GLN A 73 -15.13 0.68 18.36
N THR A 74 -14.00 0.99 17.72
CA THR A 74 -13.29 2.26 17.89
C THR A 74 -14.19 3.44 17.52
N CYS A 75 -14.91 3.40 16.39
CA CYS A 75 -15.80 4.48 15.99
C CYS A 75 -16.96 4.66 16.99
N MET A 76 -17.57 3.56 17.43
CA MET A 76 -18.69 3.59 18.39
C MET A 76 -18.28 4.18 19.74
N LEU A 77 -17.10 3.81 20.25
CA LEU A 77 -16.56 4.30 21.52
C LEU A 77 -16.07 5.74 21.38
N LEU A 78 -15.21 6.02 20.39
CA LEU A 78 -14.57 7.32 20.22
C LEU A 78 -15.60 8.44 20.04
N GLN A 79 -16.64 8.20 19.21
CA GLN A 79 -17.73 9.17 19.04
C GLN A 79 -18.46 9.48 20.36
N ARG A 80 -18.53 8.52 21.28
CA ARG A 80 -19.14 8.68 22.62
C ARG A 80 -18.15 9.16 23.70
N CYS A 81 -16.89 9.31 23.35
CA CYS A 81 -15.89 10.02 24.15
C CYS A 81 -15.80 11.51 23.80
N LEU A 82 -16.40 11.94 22.69
CA LEU A 82 -16.54 13.35 22.32
C LEU A 82 -17.70 14.01 23.07
N ASP A 83 -17.88 15.32 22.91
CA ASP A 83 -19.01 15.99 23.53
C ASP A 83 -20.33 15.52 22.92
N PRO A 84 -21.40 15.39 23.74
CA PRO A 84 -22.74 15.22 23.23
C PRO A 84 -23.12 16.37 22.29
N ARG A 85 -23.97 16.07 21.31
CA ARG A 85 -24.36 17.04 20.30
C ARG A 85 -25.12 18.22 20.90
N THR A 86 -24.64 19.44 20.63
CA THR A 86 -25.30 20.70 21.00
C THR A 86 -25.38 21.61 19.78
N ALA A 87 -26.27 22.60 19.79
CA ALA A 87 -26.38 23.56 18.68
C ALA A 87 -25.16 24.51 18.60
N ASP A 88 -24.55 24.80 19.76
CA ASP A 88 -23.39 25.64 19.91
C ASP A 88 -22.29 24.87 20.67
N LEU A 89 -21.08 24.85 20.12
CA LEU A 89 -19.93 24.16 20.71
C LEU A 89 -19.54 24.77 22.06
N GLU A 90 -19.73 26.08 22.28
CA GLU A 90 -19.44 26.73 23.57
C GLU A 90 -20.35 26.22 24.70
N GLN A 91 -21.52 25.68 24.35
CA GLN A 91 -22.48 25.11 25.29
C GLN A 91 -22.26 23.61 25.51
N SER A 92 -21.30 23.00 24.81
CA SER A 92 -20.98 21.59 24.99
C SER A 92 -20.28 21.35 26.34
N VAL A 93 -20.22 20.09 26.77
CA VAL A 93 -19.66 19.69 28.07
C VAL A 93 -18.22 20.18 28.24
N SER A 94 -17.41 20.09 27.19
CA SER A 94 -16.03 20.58 27.18
C SER A 94 -15.85 21.99 26.57
N ARG A 95 -16.94 22.71 26.28
CA ARG A 95 -16.93 24.00 25.56
C ARG A 95 -16.16 23.93 24.24
N GLY A 96 -16.44 22.88 23.46
CA GLY A 96 -15.86 22.65 22.14
C GLY A 96 -14.48 21.99 22.14
N ALA A 97 -13.85 21.74 23.30
CA ALA A 97 -12.49 21.19 23.35
C ALA A 97 -12.37 19.81 22.68
N PHE A 98 -13.37 18.94 22.77
CA PHE A 98 -13.33 17.62 22.12
C PHE A 98 -14.17 17.49 20.86
N GLY A 99 -14.91 18.54 20.45
CA GLY A 99 -15.83 18.46 19.32
C GLY A 99 -16.97 17.45 19.50
N GLN A 100 -17.71 17.20 18.44
CA GLN A 100 -18.96 16.41 18.46
C GLN A 100 -19.07 15.41 17.30
N ARG A 101 -18.13 15.39 16.35
CA ARG A 101 -18.20 14.57 15.13
C ARG A 101 -16.91 13.78 14.88
N THR A 102 -17.07 12.58 14.30
CA THR A 102 -15.97 11.71 13.88
C THR A 102 -15.96 11.47 12.37
N PHE A 103 -14.80 11.63 11.74
CA PHE A 103 -14.55 11.18 10.37
C PHE A 103 -13.76 9.88 10.35
N VAL A 104 -14.14 8.96 9.47
CA VAL A 104 -13.55 7.62 9.37
C VAL A 104 -13.10 7.37 7.94
N PHE A 105 -11.81 7.31 7.70
CA PHE A 105 -11.21 7.19 6.37
C PHE A 105 -10.81 5.76 6.01
N THR A 106 -11.13 5.35 4.78
CA THR A 106 -10.64 4.11 4.17
C THR A 106 -10.11 4.37 2.75
N ASP A 107 -9.10 3.59 2.32
CA ASP A 107 -8.44 3.76 1.01
C ASP A 107 -9.05 2.91 -0.13
N ASP A 108 -10.15 2.21 0.14
CA ASP A 108 -10.78 1.24 -0.77
C ASP A 108 -12.30 1.31 -0.66
N LEU A 109 -13.01 1.45 -1.79
CA LEU A 109 -14.47 1.59 -1.85
C LEU A 109 -15.22 0.34 -1.38
N ASP A 110 -14.72 -0.86 -1.65
CA ASP A 110 -15.30 -2.10 -1.12
C ASP A 110 -15.24 -2.08 0.42
N VAL A 111 -14.10 -1.65 0.97
CA VAL A 111 -13.91 -1.52 2.42
C VAL A 111 -14.79 -0.39 3.00
N THR A 112 -14.92 0.75 2.32
CA THR A 112 -15.82 1.85 2.73
C THR A 112 -17.25 1.36 2.86
N ASN A 113 -17.75 0.64 1.85
CA ASN A 113 -19.12 0.17 1.80
C ASN A 113 -19.38 -0.92 2.85
N ARG A 114 -18.41 -1.81 3.09
CA ARG A 114 -18.47 -2.76 4.22
C ARG A 114 -18.56 -2.04 5.55
N LEU A 115 -17.61 -1.13 5.83
CA LEU A 115 -17.54 -0.39 7.08
C LEU A 115 -18.81 0.39 7.37
N TYR A 116 -19.34 1.12 6.37
CA TYR A 116 -20.57 1.89 6.51
C TYR A 116 -21.77 1.02 6.91
N PHE A 117 -22.04 -0.07 6.19
CA PHE A 117 -23.20 -0.92 6.49
C PHE A 117 -23.02 -1.75 7.76
N ASP A 118 -21.79 -2.13 8.08
CA ASP A 118 -21.47 -2.84 9.33
C ASP A 118 -21.62 -1.92 10.54
N LEU A 119 -21.20 -0.65 10.43
CA LEU A 119 -21.39 0.36 11.47
C LEU A 119 -22.88 0.69 11.68
N LEU A 120 -23.67 0.84 10.59
CA LEU A 120 -25.13 0.99 10.69
C LEU A 120 -25.78 -0.18 11.43
N SER A 121 -25.39 -1.41 11.08
CA SER A 121 -25.90 -2.60 11.73
C SER A 121 -25.50 -2.65 13.21
N ALA A 122 -24.26 -2.27 13.54
CA ALA A 122 -23.77 -2.23 14.91
C ALA A 122 -24.53 -1.19 15.77
N GLU A 123 -24.95 -0.07 15.18
CA GLU A 123 -25.79 0.95 15.81
C GLU A 123 -27.30 0.62 15.73
N GLY A 124 -27.68 -0.60 15.32
CA GLY A 124 -29.08 -1.03 15.29
C GLY A 124 -29.93 -0.31 14.24
N ARG A 125 -29.35 0.00 13.07
CA ARG A 125 -30.02 0.65 11.94
C ARG A 125 -30.04 -0.27 10.71
N LYS A 126 -31.09 -0.13 9.90
CA LYS A 126 -31.24 -0.78 8.58
C LYS A 126 -30.38 -0.07 7.54
N SER A 127 -30.21 -0.66 6.35
CA SER A 127 -29.39 -0.07 5.27
C SER A 127 -29.86 1.32 4.80
N ARG A 128 -31.15 1.66 4.99
CA ARG A 128 -31.69 3.00 4.70
C ARG A 128 -31.37 4.03 5.80
N GLY A 129 -30.60 3.67 6.82
CA GLY A 129 -30.30 4.53 7.98
C GLY A 129 -31.41 4.59 9.04
N VAL A 130 -32.60 4.02 8.75
CA VAL A 130 -33.74 3.97 9.68
C VAL A 130 -33.47 2.97 10.82
N VAL A 131 -33.98 3.28 12.01
CA VAL A 131 -33.88 2.42 13.20
C VAL A 131 -34.45 1.02 12.95
N ASP A 132 -33.71 -0.01 13.38
CA ASP A 132 -34.14 -1.41 13.32
C ASP A 132 -34.72 -1.90 14.66
N ASN A 133 -35.95 -1.47 14.96
CA ASN A 133 -36.64 -1.88 16.18
C ASN A 133 -36.94 -3.40 16.26
N GLN A 134 -36.87 -4.12 15.15
CA GLN A 134 -37.14 -5.56 15.12
C GLN A 134 -35.94 -6.37 15.63
N ARG A 135 -34.73 -6.04 15.14
CA ARG A 135 -33.50 -6.77 15.52
C ARG A 135 -32.81 -6.16 16.74
N ALA A 136 -32.99 -4.87 16.97
CA ALA A 136 -32.29 -4.11 18.00
C ALA A 136 -33.26 -3.18 18.76
N PRO A 137 -34.26 -3.73 19.49
CA PRO A 137 -35.31 -2.93 20.13
C PRO A 137 -34.77 -1.96 21.17
N ASN A 138 -33.72 -2.35 21.90
CA ASN A 138 -33.19 -1.61 23.06
C ASN A 138 -32.05 -0.63 22.70
N GLY A 139 -31.67 -0.53 21.43
CA GLY A 139 -30.51 0.24 20.96
C GLY A 139 -29.49 -0.62 20.22
N GLY A 140 -28.41 -0.01 19.75
CA GLY A 140 -27.30 -0.73 19.09
C GLY A 140 -26.46 -1.57 20.06
N LEU A 141 -25.38 -2.17 19.56
CA LEU A 141 -24.44 -2.99 20.33
C LEU A 141 -23.77 -2.22 21.49
N ALA A 142 -23.77 -0.89 21.46
CA ALA A 142 -23.28 -0.03 22.55
C ALA A 142 -24.02 -0.30 23.88
N VAL A 143 -25.29 -0.73 23.83
CA VAL A 143 -26.08 -1.07 25.04
C VAL A 143 -25.45 -2.19 25.85
N LEU A 144 -24.72 -3.10 25.22
CA LEU A 144 -23.99 -4.17 25.88
C LEU A 144 -22.83 -3.66 26.76
N ARG A 145 -22.51 -2.36 26.66
CA ARG A 145 -21.41 -1.69 27.36
C ARG A 145 -21.87 -0.81 28.52
N ARG A 146 -23.16 -0.87 28.89
CA ARG A 146 -23.71 -0.15 30.06
C ARG A 146 -22.92 -0.41 31.32
N SER A 147 -22.84 0.61 32.16
CA SER A 147 -22.16 0.53 33.44
C SER A 147 -22.72 -0.59 34.30
N GLY A 148 -21.81 -1.30 34.97
CA GLY A 148 -22.12 -2.36 35.91
C GLY A 148 -21.29 -2.26 37.19
N SER A 149 -21.59 -3.13 38.16
CA SER A 149 -20.80 -3.26 39.39
C SER A 149 -19.49 -4.03 39.20
N SER A 150 -19.35 -4.74 38.07
CA SER A 150 -18.17 -5.56 37.76
C SER A 150 -16.94 -4.71 37.47
N SER A 151 -15.95 -4.80 38.35
CA SER A 151 -14.63 -4.15 38.16
C SER A 151 -13.84 -4.80 37.02
N SER A 152 -14.02 -6.10 36.77
CA SER A 152 -13.38 -6.82 35.66
C SER A 152 -13.89 -6.36 34.31
N ARG A 153 -15.21 -6.14 34.15
CA ARG A 153 -15.78 -5.57 32.92
C ARG A 153 -15.21 -4.18 32.61
N TYR A 154 -15.04 -3.34 33.63
CA TYR A 154 -14.43 -2.02 33.46
C TYR A 154 -12.96 -2.10 33.07
N ARG A 155 -12.16 -2.91 33.76
CA ARG A 155 -10.74 -3.13 33.40
C ARG A 155 -10.57 -3.73 32.01
N GLY A 156 -11.47 -4.63 31.61
CA GLY A 156 -11.50 -5.23 30.27
C GLY A 156 -12.07 -4.32 29.17
N GLY A 157 -12.39 -3.05 29.46
CA GLY A 157 -12.91 -2.09 28.48
C GLY A 157 -14.34 -2.41 27.99
N GLN A 158 -15.06 -3.26 28.70
CA GLN A 158 -16.43 -3.68 28.36
C GLN A 158 -17.53 -2.83 29.05
N ASP A 159 -17.14 -1.87 29.87
CA ASP A 159 -18.01 -0.93 30.57
C ASP A 159 -17.62 0.50 30.15
N TRP A 160 -18.58 1.22 29.58
CA TRP A 160 -18.41 2.57 29.03
C TRP A 160 -18.98 3.66 29.94
N ARG A 161 -18.90 3.49 31.27
CA ARG A 161 -19.36 4.51 32.25
C ARG A 161 -18.80 5.91 32.02
N THR A 162 -17.59 6.03 31.45
CA THR A 162 -17.00 7.33 31.12
C THR A 162 -17.82 8.06 30.04
N CYS A 163 -18.34 7.33 29.04
CA CYS A 163 -19.24 7.89 28.04
C CYS A 163 -20.56 8.35 28.68
N GLU A 164 -21.10 7.57 29.62
CA GLU A 164 -22.32 7.92 30.37
C GLU A 164 -22.10 9.17 31.24
N GLN A 165 -20.93 9.30 31.88
CA GLN A 165 -20.54 10.47 32.68
C GLN A 165 -20.36 11.74 31.83
N ILE A 166 -19.88 11.60 30.59
CA ILE A 166 -19.82 12.70 29.61
C ILE A 166 -21.24 13.15 29.20
N GLY A 167 -22.26 12.31 29.37
CA GLY A 167 -23.66 12.62 29.07
C GLY A 167 -24.26 11.82 27.90
N HIS A 168 -23.56 10.79 27.41
CA HIS A 168 -24.10 9.92 26.36
C HIS A 168 -24.96 8.78 26.94
N GLU A 169 -26.17 8.62 26.42
CA GLU A 169 -26.96 7.40 26.69
C GLU A 169 -26.60 6.30 25.69
N LEU A 170 -26.16 5.14 26.16
CA LEU A 170 -25.73 4.05 25.28
C LEU A 170 -26.86 3.39 24.47
N SER A 171 -28.13 3.65 24.83
CA SER A 171 -29.29 3.30 24.00
C SER A 171 -29.47 4.20 22.78
N ASN A 172 -28.88 5.40 22.78
CA ASN A 172 -28.95 6.31 21.65
C ASN A 172 -28.07 5.79 20.51
N ARG A 173 -28.67 5.78 19.31
CA ARG A 173 -28.08 5.23 18.09
C ARG A 173 -27.42 6.34 17.30
N LEU A 174 -26.13 6.22 17.00
CA LEU A 174 -25.41 7.22 16.22
C LEU A 174 -25.99 7.36 14.82
N ASN A 175 -26.05 8.58 14.29
CA ASN A 175 -26.39 8.86 12.89
C ASN A 175 -25.14 8.71 12.02
N ILE A 176 -25.10 7.67 11.20
CA ILE A 176 -23.94 7.31 10.39
C ILE A 176 -24.24 7.63 8.93
N LYS A 177 -23.30 8.30 8.27
CA LYS A 177 -23.37 8.65 6.84
C LYS A 177 -22.10 8.25 6.10
N ARG A 178 -22.18 8.20 4.78
CA ARG A 178 -21.06 7.89 3.89
C ARG A 178 -20.84 9.04 2.93
N VAL A 179 -19.58 9.39 2.67
CA VAL A 179 -19.18 10.35 1.64
C VAL A 179 -18.12 9.72 0.75
N SER A 180 -18.40 9.59 -0.53
CA SER A 180 -17.48 8.97 -1.49
C SER A 180 -17.64 9.59 -2.89
N SER A 181 -16.92 9.06 -3.87
CA SER A 181 -17.17 9.42 -5.28
C SER A 181 -18.56 9.02 -5.76
N GLN A 182 -19.24 8.09 -5.07
CA GLN A 182 -20.58 7.58 -5.40
C GLN A 182 -21.69 8.40 -4.71
N ASP A 183 -21.44 8.92 -3.50
CA ASP A 183 -22.38 9.75 -2.73
C ASP A 183 -21.69 11.05 -2.33
N ARG A 184 -21.99 12.15 -3.04
CA ARG A 184 -21.43 13.47 -2.74
C ARG A 184 -22.34 14.25 -1.80
N GLY A 185 -21.71 15.03 -0.91
CA GLY A 185 -22.39 15.89 0.06
C GLY A 185 -22.24 15.37 1.48
N VAL A 186 -22.04 16.30 2.42
CA VAL A 186 -21.88 15.99 3.84
C VAL A 186 -23.18 16.33 4.57
N ASP A 187 -23.74 15.36 5.27
CA ASP A 187 -24.92 15.57 6.10
C ASP A 187 -24.51 16.27 7.41
N PRO A 188 -24.97 17.51 7.67
CA PRO A 188 -24.60 18.26 8.88
C PRO A 188 -25.20 17.66 10.15
N ASP A 189 -26.09 16.66 10.05
CA ASP A 189 -26.66 15.95 11.18
C ASP A 189 -25.96 14.62 11.49
N ALA A 190 -24.91 14.26 10.74
CA ALA A 190 -24.18 13.03 10.99
C ALA A 190 -23.30 13.12 12.25
N ASP A 191 -23.28 12.05 13.04
CA ASP A 191 -22.36 11.88 14.16
C ASP A 191 -21.04 11.28 13.65
N VAL A 192 -21.15 10.28 12.76
CA VAL A 192 -20.00 9.58 12.16
C VAL A 192 -20.12 9.57 10.65
N ILE A 193 -19.04 9.97 9.96
CA ILE A 193 -18.97 9.98 8.50
C ILE A 193 -17.88 9.04 8.03
N VAL A 194 -18.28 7.97 7.32
CA VAL A 194 -17.36 7.04 6.66
C VAL A 194 -17.01 7.62 5.29
N ALA A 195 -15.74 7.96 5.08
CA ALA A 195 -15.27 8.70 3.93
C ALA A 195 -14.11 8.01 3.18
N THR A 196 -14.04 8.27 1.87
CA THR A 196 -12.81 8.04 1.09
C THR A 196 -12.01 9.34 0.94
N ALA A 197 -11.08 9.37 -0.01
CA ALA A 197 -10.37 10.57 -0.40
C ALA A 197 -11.26 11.77 -0.81
N ALA A 198 -12.55 11.54 -1.08
CA ALA A 198 -13.51 12.58 -1.42
C ALA A 198 -13.66 13.68 -0.34
N LEU A 199 -13.38 13.37 0.93
CA LEU A 199 -13.46 14.32 2.05
C LEU A 199 -12.07 14.81 2.52
N GLU A 200 -10.99 14.43 1.83
CA GLU A 200 -9.63 14.86 2.17
C GLU A 200 -9.40 16.36 1.99
N VAL A 201 -10.10 16.99 1.05
CA VAL A 201 -9.92 18.40 0.65
C VAL A 201 -11.28 19.07 0.46
N GLY A 202 -11.38 20.34 0.86
CA GLY A 202 -12.51 21.21 0.47
C GLY A 202 -13.74 21.19 1.38
N PHE A 203 -13.69 20.54 2.54
CA PHE A 203 -14.76 20.59 3.56
C PHE A 203 -14.18 21.03 4.92
N ASP A 204 -14.74 22.10 5.49
CA ASP A 204 -14.33 22.66 6.78
C ASP A 204 -15.51 22.59 7.76
N ASP A 205 -15.26 22.02 8.93
CA ASP A 205 -16.29 21.71 9.91
C ASP A 205 -15.72 21.82 11.33
N PRO A 206 -16.11 22.86 12.10
CA PRO A 206 -15.57 23.12 13.42
C PRO A 206 -16.00 22.08 14.46
N SER A 207 -17.01 21.25 14.16
CA SER A 207 -17.50 20.23 15.08
C SER A 207 -16.68 18.94 15.08
N VAL A 208 -15.73 18.78 14.15
CA VAL A 208 -14.96 17.52 14.01
C VAL A 208 -13.92 17.40 15.11
N GLY A 209 -14.18 16.49 16.03
CA GLY A 209 -13.32 16.19 17.18
C GLY A 209 -12.42 14.99 17.01
N ALA A 210 -12.74 14.10 16.07
CA ALA A 210 -11.97 12.90 15.86
C ALA A 210 -11.82 12.48 14.39
N VAL A 211 -10.67 11.91 14.08
CA VAL A 211 -10.34 11.26 12.80
C VAL A 211 -9.88 9.83 13.07
N VAL A 212 -10.50 8.88 12.38
CA VAL A 212 -10.12 7.46 12.41
C VAL A 212 -9.60 7.05 11.04
N GLN A 213 -8.40 6.48 10.99
CA GLN A 213 -7.79 5.94 9.77
C GLN A 213 -7.78 4.40 9.85
N HIS A 214 -8.43 3.73 8.90
CA HIS A 214 -8.38 2.28 8.78
C HIS A 214 -7.15 1.85 7.97
N LYS A 215 -6.30 0.99 8.57
CA LYS A 215 -5.00 0.54 8.04
C LYS A 215 -3.96 1.64 7.87
N ALA A 216 -2.70 1.23 7.70
CA ALA A 216 -1.61 2.17 7.43
C ALA A 216 -1.94 3.01 6.18
N PRO A 217 -1.81 4.35 6.24
CA PRO A 217 -2.14 5.21 5.11
C PRO A 217 -1.25 4.89 3.91
N ARG A 218 -1.79 5.00 2.69
CA ARG A 218 -0.99 4.81 1.46
C ARG A 218 0.02 5.95 1.21
N GLY A 219 -0.27 7.17 1.68
CA GLY A 219 0.63 8.31 1.54
C GLY A 219 0.50 9.28 2.72
N MET A 220 1.64 9.75 3.23
CA MET A 220 1.68 10.59 4.43
C MET A 220 1.08 11.98 4.23
N ALA A 221 1.17 12.54 3.03
CA ALA A 221 0.53 13.83 2.72
C ALA A 221 -1.00 13.77 2.85
N ASN A 222 -1.63 12.74 2.29
CA ASN A 222 -3.07 12.55 2.40
C ASN A 222 -3.47 12.25 3.85
N PHE A 223 -2.65 11.48 4.57
CA PHE A 223 -2.86 11.25 5.99
C PHE A 223 -2.83 12.54 6.82
N LEU A 224 -1.84 13.41 6.62
CA LEU A 224 -1.77 14.72 7.28
C LEU A 224 -2.97 15.61 6.92
N GLN A 225 -3.45 15.57 5.67
CA GLN A 225 -4.67 16.28 5.27
C GLN A 225 -5.92 15.74 5.97
N ARG A 226 -6.05 14.42 6.12
CA ARG A 226 -7.15 13.76 6.85
C ARG A 226 -7.09 14.10 8.34
N LYS A 227 -5.91 13.99 8.94
CA LYS A 227 -5.59 14.34 10.34
C LYS A 227 -6.00 15.78 10.63
N GLY A 228 -5.61 16.72 9.77
CA GLY A 228 -5.98 18.13 9.86
C GLY A 228 -7.46 18.45 9.61
N ARG A 229 -8.35 17.46 9.43
CA ARG A 229 -9.81 17.68 9.39
C ARG A 229 -10.42 17.85 10.78
N ALA A 230 -9.77 17.35 11.83
CA ALA A 230 -10.14 17.63 13.21
C ALA A 230 -9.31 18.80 13.77
N GLY A 231 -9.79 19.46 14.82
CA GLY A 231 -9.00 20.51 15.50
C GLY A 231 -9.08 21.90 14.87
N ARG A 232 -10.23 22.28 14.30
CA ARG A 232 -10.38 23.54 13.54
C ARG A 232 -10.57 24.79 14.39
N THR A 233 -11.04 24.62 15.63
CA THR A 233 -11.24 25.72 16.59
C THR A 233 -10.04 25.83 17.53
N ARG A 234 -9.66 27.05 17.92
CA ARG A 234 -8.63 27.27 18.96
C ARG A 234 -9.03 26.58 20.26
N GLY A 235 -8.04 26.11 21.01
CA GLY A 235 -8.24 25.36 22.27
C GLY A 235 -8.72 23.91 22.10
N MET A 236 -9.08 23.47 20.88
CA MET A 236 -9.52 22.11 20.61
C MET A 236 -8.40 21.08 20.82
N ARG A 237 -8.78 19.88 21.26
CA ARG A 237 -7.91 18.76 21.58
C ARG A 237 -8.35 17.50 20.82
N PRO A 238 -8.13 17.45 19.49
CA PRO A 238 -8.69 16.41 18.64
C PRO A 238 -8.03 15.06 18.85
N TRP A 239 -8.76 13.99 18.51
CA TRP A 239 -8.27 12.61 18.50
C TRP A 239 -7.97 12.13 17.08
N THR A 240 -6.78 11.59 16.87
CA THR A 240 -6.40 10.87 15.64
C THR A 240 -6.09 9.42 15.97
N VAL A 241 -6.94 8.49 15.52
CA VAL A 241 -6.79 7.06 15.80
C VAL A 241 -6.50 6.28 14.52
N VAL A 242 -5.39 5.55 14.49
CA VAL A 242 -5.00 4.69 13.36
C VAL A 242 -5.17 3.22 13.77
N VAL A 243 -6.04 2.49 13.07
CA VAL A 243 -6.32 1.08 13.36
C VAL A 243 -5.51 0.19 12.41
N LEU A 244 -4.53 -0.54 12.95
CA LEU A 244 -3.51 -1.31 12.24
C LEU A 244 -3.66 -2.81 12.49
N SER A 245 -3.43 -3.64 11.48
CA SER A 245 -3.27 -5.09 11.67
C SER A 245 -1.85 -5.47 12.06
N ASP A 246 -1.65 -6.71 12.52
CA ASP A 246 -0.33 -7.27 12.85
C ASP A 246 0.43 -7.80 11.61
N TYR A 247 0.05 -7.36 10.40
CA TYR A 247 0.55 -7.92 9.14
C TYR A 247 1.12 -6.86 8.19
N GLY A 248 2.14 -7.28 7.42
CA GLY A 248 2.70 -6.50 6.31
C GLY A 248 3.03 -5.05 6.67
N ARG A 249 2.57 -4.12 5.83
CA ARG A 249 2.77 -2.67 6.02
C ARG A 249 2.19 -2.13 7.34
N ASP A 250 1.07 -2.68 7.80
CA ASP A 250 0.45 -2.23 9.05
C ASP A 250 1.34 -2.57 10.26
N ARG A 251 1.98 -3.74 10.25
CA ARG A 251 2.95 -4.14 11.29
C ARG A 251 4.15 -3.19 11.33
N ILE A 252 4.69 -2.82 10.18
CA ILE A 252 5.79 -1.84 10.08
C ILE A 252 5.36 -0.50 10.65
N ALA A 253 4.18 0.00 10.26
CA ALA A 253 3.64 1.26 10.76
C ALA A 253 3.39 1.24 12.28
N TYR A 254 2.94 0.11 12.84
CA TYR A 254 2.73 -0.04 14.28
C TYR A 254 4.06 -0.10 15.05
N GLN A 255 5.05 -0.83 14.53
CA GLN A 255 6.36 -0.96 15.18
C GLN A 255 7.20 0.33 15.07
N GLY A 256 7.00 1.09 13.99
CA GLY A 256 7.56 2.42 13.76
C GLY A 256 6.56 3.55 13.98
N TYR A 257 5.70 3.45 15.02
CA TYR A 257 4.64 4.43 15.30
C TYR A 257 5.17 5.87 15.44
N ASP A 258 6.44 6.02 15.83
CA ASP A 258 7.18 7.28 15.90
C ASP A 258 7.02 8.10 14.60
N LEU A 259 7.30 7.46 13.46
CA LEU A 259 7.22 8.06 12.13
C LEU A 259 5.79 8.22 11.62
N LEU A 260 4.84 7.43 12.16
CA LEU A 260 3.42 7.58 11.84
C LEU A 260 2.82 8.83 12.51
N PHE A 261 3.28 9.15 13.73
CA PHE A 261 2.79 10.30 14.48
C PHE A 261 3.41 11.62 14.03
N ASP A 262 4.67 11.59 13.60
CA ASP A 262 5.39 12.75 13.08
C ASP A 262 6.06 12.44 11.73
N PRO A 263 5.28 12.33 10.63
CA PRO A 263 5.81 11.96 9.32
C PRO A 263 6.49 13.13 8.60
N GLU A 264 7.62 12.86 7.95
CA GLU A 264 8.29 13.81 7.05
C GLU A 264 7.74 13.69 5.62
N LEU A 265 7.46 14.82 4.97
CA LEU A 265 6.98 14.85 3.59
C LEU A 265 8.14 15.06 2.60
N PRO A 266 8.23 14.25 1.53
CA PRO A 266 9.17 14.51 0.45
C PRO A 266 8.73 15.75 -0.35
N ALA A 267 9.68 16.42 -0.99
CA ALA A 267 9.38 17.44 -1.98
C ALA A 267 8.59 16.81 -3.14
N ARG A 268 7.56 17.51 -3.63
CA ARG A 268 6.77 17.06 -4.78
C ARG A 268 7.17 17.89 -5.99
N SER A 269 7.37 17.23 -7.13
CA SER A 269 7.57 17.86 -8.42
C SER A 269 6.38 17.59 -9.33
N LEU A 270 6.05 18.56 -10.19
CA LEU A 270 5.06 18.36 -11.25
C LEU A 270 5.76 17.75 -12.47
N PRO A 271 5.22 16.66 -13.04
CA PRO A 271 5.81 16.02 -14.21
C PRO A 271 5.47 16.81 -15.49
N LEU A 272 5.95 18.05 -15.63
CA LEU A 272 5.66 18.88 -16.81
C LEU A 272 6.31 18.34 -18.10
N SER A 273 7.43 17.61 -17.97
CA SER A 273 8.11 16.87 -19.03
C SER A 273 7.31 15.66 -19.53
N ASN A 274 6.23 15.29 -18.85
CA ASN A 274 5.45 14.13 -19.18
C ASN A 274 4.65 14.40 -20.47
N ARG A 275 5.12 13.78 -21.56
CA ARG A 275 4.52 13.87 -22.90
C ARG A 275 3.09 13.35 -22.93
N TYR A 276 2.77 12.38 -22.09
CA TYR A 276 1.41 11.87 -21.97
C TYR A 276 0.45 12.93 -21.42
N ILE A 277 0.83 13.65 -20.36
CA ILE A 277 0.06 14.79 -19.85
C ILE A 277 -0.05 15.89 -20.91
N THR A 278 1.06 16.22 -21.56
CA THR A 278 1.11 17.25 -22.60
C THR A 278 0.18 16.92 -23.77
N ARG A 279 0.12 15.66 -24.21
CA ARG A 279 -0.78 15.21 -25.27
C ARG A 279 -2.26 15.27 -24.86
N MET A 280 -2.61 14.89 -23.63
CA MET A 280 -3.96 15.09 -23.11
C MET A 280 -4.36 16.57 -23.15
N GLN A 281 -3.46 17.45 -22.66
CA GLN A 281 -3.68 18.90 -22.69
C GLN A 281 -3.80 19.43 -24.13
N ALA A 282 -3.12 18.81 -25.09
CA ALA A 282 -3.26 19.16 -26.50
C ALA A 282 -4.62 18.78 -27.09
N VAL A 283 -5.23 17.69 -26.62
CA VAL A 283 -6.62 17.35 -26.98
C VAL A 283 -7.58 18.39 -26.41
N PHE A 284 -7.42 18.81 -25.14
CA PHE A 284 -8.21 19.89 -24.56
C PHE A 284 -8.02 21.22 -25.33
N ALA A 285 -6.77 21.56 -25.68
CA ALA A 285 -6.48 22.74 -26.49
C ALA A 285 -7.13 22.65 -27.89
N ALA A 286 -7.16 21.48 -28.52
CA ALA A 286 -7.86 21.28 -29.78
C ALA A 286 -9.38 21.44 -29.63
N ILE A 287 -9.98 20.95 -28.54
CA ILE A 287 -11.40 21.17 -28.21
C ILE A 287 -11.69 22.66 -28.04
N ASP A 288 -10.83 23.41 -27.34
CA ASP A 288 -10.95 24.85 -27.19
C ASP A 288 -10.84 25.58 -28.54
N TYR A 289 -9.90 25.17 -29.39
CA TYR A 289 -9.75 25.70 -30.75
C TYR A 289 -11.03 25.49 -31.57
N PHE A 290 -11.63 24.31 -31.53
CA PHE A 290 -12.92 24.05 -32.17
C PHE A 290 -14.04 24.87 -31.56
N GLY A 291 -14.01 25.11 -30.25
CA GLY A 291 -14.93 26.00 -29.55
C GLY A 291 -14.89 27.42 -30.12
N GLN A 292 -13.70 27.96 -30.35
CA GLN A 292 -13.49 29.27 -30.99
C GLN A 292 -13.96 29.27 -32.45
N ALA A 293 -13.62 28.24 -33.23
CA ALA A 293 -14.05 28.11 -34.61
C ALA A 293 -15.59 28.00 -34.75
N LEU A 294 -16.29 27.54 -33.71
CA LEU A 294 -17.74 27.36 -33.65
C LEU A 294 -18.44 28.44 -32.81
N GLN A 295 -17.78 29.56 -32.49
CA GLN A 295 -18.35 30.63 -31.67
C GLN A 295 -19.62 31.23 -32.30
N ASP A 296 -19.67 31.32 -33.63
CA ASP A 296 -20.83 31.80 -34.41
C ASP A 296 -21.84 30.69 -34.79
N ALA A 297 -21.74 29.50 -34.18
CA ALA A 297 -22.69 28.40 -34.38
C ALA A 297 -23.82 28.41 -33.34
N LEU A 298 -24.80 27.52 -33.51
CA LEU A 298 -25.89 27.34 -32.55
C LEU A 298 -25.33 27.07 -31.12
N PRO A 299 -26.07 27.49 -30.07
CA PRO A 299 -25.68 27.24 -28.68
C PRO A 299 -25.40 25.76 -28.42
N GLY A 300 -24.26 25.47 -27.81
CA GLY A 300 -23.79 24.11 -27.55
C GLY A 300 -22.32 24.10 -27.17
N SER A 301 -21.78 22.91 -26.87
CA SER A 301 -20.38 22.73 -26.50
C SER A 301 -19.75 21.62 -27.32
N VAL A 302 -18.56 21.88 -27.86
CA VAL A 302 -17.75 20.88 -28.58
C VAL A 302 -17.48 19.67 -27.68
N TRP A 303 -17.35 19.89 -26.37
CA TRP A 303 -17.25 18.82 -25.38
C TRP A 303 -18.38 17.80 -25.52
N GLN A 304 -19.62 18.26 -25.62
CA GLN A 304 -20.76 17.37 -25.74
C GLN A 304 -20.93 16.80 -27.16
N ASP A 305 -20.49 17.54 -28.18
CA ASP A 305 -20.51 17.09 -29.58
C ASP A 305 -19.54 15.90 -29.80
N LEU A 306 -18.45 15.85 -29.02
CA LEU A 306 -17.43 14.79 -29.05
C LEU A 306 -17.63 13.71 -27.97
N ALA A 307 -18.70 13.77 -27.17
CA ALA A 307 -18.97 12.80 -26.10
C ALA A 307 -19.97 11.70 -26.48
N GLY A 308 -20.64 11.82 -27.63
CA GLY A 308 -21.61 10.82 -28.09
C GLY A 308 -22.28 11.18 -29.41
N PRO A 309 -23.16 10.31 -29.93
CA PRO A 309 -23.83 10.52 -31.21
C PRO A 309 -24.82 11.68 -31.12
N LYS A 310 -24.61 12.74 -31.91
CA LYS A 310 -25.55 13.84 -32.11
C LYS A 310 -25.57 14.22 -33.58
N HIS A 311 -26.75 14.50 -34.12
CA HIS A 311 -26.88 14.95 -35.51
C HIS A 311 -27.49 16.35 -35.58
N THR A 312 -26.64 17.37 -35.50
CA THR A 312 -27.06 18.78 -35.55
C THR A 312 -26.30 19.55 -36.62
N GLN A 313 -26.81 20.73 -37.05
CA GLN A 313 -26.07 21.62 -37.94
C GLN A 313 -24.70 22.05 -37.37
N ARG A 314 -24.58 22.12 -36.04
CA ARG A 314 -23.31 22.39 -35.34
C ARG A 314 -22.31 21.24 -35.55
N THR A 315 -22.76 19.99 -35.43
CA THR A 315 -21.95 18.80 -35.70
C THR A 315 -21.43 18.79 -37.16
N THR A 316 -22.26 19.19 -38.13
CA THR A 316 -21.84 19.31 -39.54
C THR A 316 -20.74 20.35 -39.74
N ARG A 317 -20.82 21.49 -39.05
CA ARG A 317 -19.74 22.50 -39.06
C ARG A 317 -18.46 21.96 -38.42
N LEU A 318 -18.56 21.27 -37.28
CA LEU A 318 -17.41 20.63 -36.63
C LEU A 318 -16.71 19.63 -37.56
N ILE A 319 -17.47 18.79 -38.28
CA ILE A 319 -16.92 17.85 -39.28
C ILE A 319 -16.12 18.60 -40.36
N LYS A 320 -16.64 19.73 -40.86
CA LYS A 320 -15.97 20.54 -41.87
C LYS A 320 -14.66 21.14 -41.35
N GLU A 321 -14.65 21.63 -40.11
CA GLU A 321 -13.44 22.17 -39.49
C GLU A 321 -12.37 21.09 -39.29
N VAL A 322 -12.75 19.91 -38.75
CA VAL A 322 -11.81 18.79 -38.57
C VAL A 322 -11.23 18.34 -39.92
N ARG A 323 -12.05 18.25 -40.98
CA ARG A 323 -11.55 17.95 -42.34
C ARG A 323 -10.59 19.02 -42.85
N THR A 324 -10.91 20.29 -42.65
CA THR A 324 -10.05 21.40 -43.09
C THR A 324 -8.67 21.32 -42.44
N ILE A 325 -8.60 20.94 -41.16
CA ILE A 325 -7.31 20.76 -40.47
C ILE A 325 -6.52 19.57 -41.03
N LEU A 326 -7.20 18.45 -41.33
CA LEU A 326 -6.57 17.23 -41.84
C LEU A 326 -6.16 17.32 -43.32
N GLU A 327 -6.87 18.12 -44.13
CA GLU A 327 -6.71 18.18 -45.58
C GLU A 327 -5.93 19.42 -46.06
N SER A 328 -5.78 20.47 -45.23
CA SER A 328 -5.11 21.73 -45.60
C SER A 328 -3.91 22.06 -44.70
N ASN A 329 -2.76 22.34 -45.33
CA ASN A 329 -1.54 22.80 -44.64
C ASN A 329 -1.79 24.06 -43.80
N ASN A 330 -2.63 25.00 -44.27
CA ASN A 330 -2.96 26.20 -43.51
C ASN A 330 -3.82 25.88 -42.27
N GLY A 331 -4.73 24.91 -42.39
CA GLY A 331 -5.53 24.43 -41.26
C GLY A 331 -4.66 23.76 -40.19
N THR A 332 -3.74 22.89 -40.62
CA THR A 332 -2.76 22.25 -39.74
C THR A 332 -1.88 23.28 -39.01
N GLN A 333 -1.33 24.25 -39.74
CA GLN A 333 -0.43 25.27 -39.17
C GLN A 333 -1.15 26.19 -38.17
N LYS A 334 -2.43 26.51 -38.41
CA LYS A 334 -3.26 27.27 -37.46
C LYS A 334 -3.45 26.52 -36.15
N LEU A 335 -3.79 25.22 -36.22
CA LEU A 335 -3.93 24.39 -35.03
C LEU A 335 -2.59 24.24 -34.29
N GLU A 336 -1.50 23.97 -35.01
CA GLU A 336 -0.15 23.88 -34.43
C GLU A 336 0.24 25.16 -33.68
N THR A 337 0.02 26.32 -34.32
CA THR A 337 0.29 27.63 -33.72
C THR A 337 -0.56 27.85 -32.47
N TYR A 338 -1.84 27.45 -32.51
CA TYR A 338 -2.73 27.54 -31.37
C TYR A 338 -2.26 26.66 -30.21
N VAL A 339 -2.01 25.36 -30.45
CA VAL A 339 -1.58 24.39 -29.43
C VAL A 339 -0.24 24.81 -28.82
N SER A 340 0.73 25.19 -29.66
CA SER A 340 2.04 25.67 -29.21
C SER A 340 1.91 26.89 -28.27
N ARG A 341 1.05 27.86 -28.61
CA ARG A 341 0.81 29.05 -27.77
C ARG A 341 0.02 28.73 -26.51
N ALA A 342 -1.04 27.95 -26.61
CA ALA A 342 -1.95 27.62 -25.51
C ALA A 342 -1.22 26.85 -24.41
N LEU A 343 -0.34 25.91 -24.79
CA LEU A 343 0.41 25.06 -23.86
C LEU A 343 1.83 25.55 -23.58
N ARG A 344 2.27 26.64 -24.21
CA ARG A 344 3.65 27.18 -24.12
C ARG A 344 4.74 26.12 -24.40
N LEU A 345 4.51 25.29 -25.44
CA LEU A 345 5.43 24.20 -25.76
C LEU A 345 6.79 24.73 -26.23
N PRO A 346 7.91 24.10 -25.81
CA PRO A 346 9.23 24.38 -26.36
C PRO A 346 9.29 24.18 -27.88
N LYS A 347 10.29 24.79 -28.53
CA LYS A 347 10.52 24.59 -29.97
C LYS A 347 10.74 23.10 -30.27
N GLY A 348 9.97 22.55 -31.19
CA GLY A 348 10.03 21.13 -31.60
C GLY A 348 8.99 20.24 -30.93
N GLU A 349 8.53 20.54 -29.70
CA GLU A 349 7.53 19.70 -29.01
C GLU A 349 6.14 19.79 -29.63
N ALA A 350 5.79 20.92 -30.23
CA ALA A 350 4.52 21.08 -30.95
C ALA A 350 4.39 20.04 -32.08
N LEU A 351 5.45 19.81 -32.84
CA LEU A 351 5.47 18.79 -33.89
C LEU A 351 5.33 17.38 -33.31
N ALA A 352 6.00 17.10 -32.19
CA ALA A 352 5.90 15.81 -31.51
C ALA A 352 4.47 15.50 -31.03
N VAL A 353 3.76 16.49 -30.49
CA VAL A 353 2.36 16.36 -30.08
C VAL A 353 1.42 16.22 -31.30
N MET A 354 1.73 16.91 -32.39
CA MET A 354 0.92 16.86 -33.61
C MET A 354 1.07 15.54 -34.36
N TRP A 355 2.28 14.94 -34.39
CA TRP A 355 2.63 13.85 -35.32
C TRP A 355 3.28 12.62 -34.70
N GLU A 356 4.07 12.75 -33.64
CA GLU A 356 4.81 11.62 -33.08
C GLU A 356 3.91 10.72 -32.22
N PHE A 357 4.12 9.41 -32.30
CA PHE A 357 3.44 8.45 -31.44
C PHE A 357 3.94 8.53 -30.00
N PRO A 358 3.12 8.10 -29.02
CA PRO A 358 1.71 7.66 -29.10
C PRO A 358 0.66 8.78 -29.05
N ARG A 359 -0.50 8.57 -29.70
CA ARG A 359 -1.67 9.48 -29.72
C ARG A 359 -1.41 10.91 -30.26
N PRO A 360 -0.79 11.08 -31.42
CA PRO A 360 -0.68 12.38 -32.07
C PRO A 360 -2.04 12.91 -32.50
N LEU A 361 -2.17 14.25 -32.50
CA LEU A 361 -3.41 14.90 -32.93
C LEU A 361 -3.77 14.56 -34.38
N MET A 362 -2.80 14.59 -35.30
CA MET A 362 -3.04 14.52 -36.74
C MET A 362 -3.32 13.11 -37.26
N THR A 363 -2.70 12.07 -36.69
CA THR A 363 -2.83 10.69 -37.20
C THR A 363 -3.71 9.79 -36.35
N THR A 364 -4.08 10.19 -35.12
CA THR A 364 -4.90 9.36 -34.23
C THR A 364 -6.13 10.09 -33.68
N VAL A 365 -5.97 11.25 -33.04
CA VAL A 365 -7.08 11.91 -32.33
C VAL A 365 -8.11 12.49 -33.31
N LEU A 366 -7.68 13.38 -34.22
CA LEU A 366 -8.58 14.03 -35.16
C LEU A 366 -9.20 13.06 -36.17
N PRO A 367 -8.47 12.05 -36.71
CA PRO A 367 -9.08 11.00 -37.51
C PRO A 367 -10.15 10.20 -36.77
N THR A 368 -9.91 9.86 -35.49
CA THR A 368 -10.90 9.16 -34.64
C THR A 368 -12.14 10.03 -34.42
N ALA A 369 -11.95 11.32 -34.12
CA ALA A 369 -13.05 12.27 -33.99
C ALA A 369 -13.87 12.37 -35.29
N LEU A 370 -13.20 12.51 -36.44
CA LEU A 370 -13.86 12.58 -37.74
C LEU A 370 -14.64 11.30 -38.04
N ARG A 371 -14.05 10.12 -37.81
CA ARG A 371 -14.72 8.82 -37.98
C ARG A 371 -15.99 8.76 -37.14
N ARG A 372 -15.91 9.05 -35.84
CA ARG A 372 -17.06 8.99 -34.92
C ARG A 372 -18.16 9.97 -35.28
N LEU A 373 -17.81 11.21 -35.65
CA LEU A 373 -18.77 12.23 -36.06
C LEU A 373 -19.46 11.87 -37.39
N THR A 374 -18.74 11.29 -38.34
CA THR A 374 -19.30 10.90 -39.65
C THR A 374 -20.08 9.59 -39.62
N SER A 375 -19.67 8.64 -38.78
CA SER A 375 -20.26 7.30 -38.71
C SER A 375 -21.33 7.15 -37.62
N ARG A 376 -21.64 8.23 -36.89
CA ARG A 376 -22.51 8.23 -35.70
C ARG A 376 -22.04 7.22 -34.65
N TRP A 377 -20.74 7.28 -34.32
CA TRP A 377 -20.13 6.41 -33.30
C TRP A 377 -20.35 4.93 -33.59
N SER A 378 -20.26 4.53 -34.85
CA SER A 378 -20.40 3.12 -35.23
C SER A 378 -19.13 2.31 -34.97
N ALA A 379 -19.32 1.08 -34.47
CA ALA A 379 -18.28 0.06 -34.37
C ALA A 379 -18.77 -1.25 -35.00
N LEU A 380 -17.90 -1.93 -35.74
CA LEU A 380 -18.22 -3.19 -36.45
C LEU A 380 -19.48 -3.10 -37.34
N GLY A 381 -19.74 -1.92 -37.91
CA GLY A 381 -20.89 -1.67 -38.78
C GLY A 381 -22.22 -1.41 -38.06
N GLN A 382 -22.26 -1.48 -36.73
CA GLN A 382 -23.44 -1.10 -35.95
C GLN A 382 -23.32 0.34 -35.46
N PRO A 383 -24.34 1.20 -35.62
CA PRO A 383 -24.31 2.58 -35.12
C PRO A 383 -24.40 2.61 -33.59
N GLU A 384 -23.79 3.64 -32.98
CA GLU A 384 -23.84 3.88 -31.52
C GLU A 384 -23.30 2.72 -30.66
N THR A 385 -22.42 1.88 -31.21
CA THR A 385 -21.78 0.75 -30.51
C THR A 385 -20.30 0.96 -30.22
N ASP A 386 -19.71 2.06 -30.67
CA ASP A 386 -18.35 2.48 -30.27
C ASP A 386 -18.32 2.88 -28.78
N LEU A 387 -17.12 2.94 -28.19
CA LEU A 387 -16.90 3.28 -26.78
C LEU A 387 -17.51 4.64 -26.45
N GLN A 388 -18.53 4.65 -25.60
CA GLN A 388 -19.20 5.87 -25.13
C GLN A 388 -19.18 5.94 -23.61
N THR A 389 -18.76 7.09 -23.09
CA THR A 389 -18.74 7.35 -21.65
C THR A 389 -19.49 8.65 -21.39
N ARG A 390 -20.39 8.65 -20.40
CA ARG A 390 -21.26 9.80 -20.09
C ARG A 390 -20.41 11.05 -19.86
N ASN A 391 -20.69 12.11 -20.64
CA ASN A 391 -20.02 13.41 -20.53
C ASN A 391 -18.49 13.37 -20.70
N ASN A 392 -17.94 12.39 -21.43
CA ASN A 392 -16.51 12.29 -21.70
C ASN A 392 -16.21 12.39 -23.22
N PRO A 393 -15.56 13.47 -23.70
CA PRO A 393 -15.25 13.63 -25.11
C PRO A 393 -14.07 12.73 -25.50
N LEU A 394 -14.22 11.94 -26.57
CA LEU A 394 -13.16 11.06 -27.07
C LEU A 394 -12.47 10.24 -25.96
N PRO A 395 -13.16 9.25 -25.36
CA PRO A 395 -12.71 8.55 -24.16
C PRO A 395 -11.32 7.89 -24.26
N ASP A 396 -10.82 7.62 -25.46
CA ASP A 396 -9.48 7.04 -25.72
C ASP A 396 -8.31 8.04 -25.52
N PHE A 397 -8.61 9.34 -25.43
CA PHE A 397 -7.61 10.41 -25.36
C PHE A 397 -7.81 11.37 -24.19
N VAL A 398 -8.99 11.37 -23.57
CA VAL A 398 -9.35 12.21 -22.42
C VAL A 398 -9.96 11.35 -21.32
N PRO A 399 -9.45 11.39 -20.09
CA PRO A 399 -10.00 10.62 -19.01
C PRO A 399 -11.31 11.25 -18.51
N ALA A 400 -12.29 10.43 -18.13
CA ALA A 400 -13.58 10.91 -17.64
C ALA A 400 -13.48 11.70 -16.31
N THR A 401 -12.39 11.48 -15.56
CA THR A 401 -12.08 12.22 -14.33
C THR A 401 -10.60 12.56 -14.30
N LEU A 402 -10.23 13.64 -13.59
CA LEU A 402 -8.89 14.24 -13.59
C LEU A 402 -7.74 13.29 -13.16
N PHE A 403 -8.05 12.14 -12.56
CA PHE A 403 -7.09 11.18 -12.02
C PHE A 403 -7.35 9.73 -12.51
N ALA A 404 -8.16 9.53 -13.55
CA ALA A 404 -8.35 8.21 -14.14
C ALA A 404 -7.27 7.89 -15.18
N ASP A 405 -6.88 6.61 -15.28
CA ASP A 405 -5.96 6.13 -16.33
C ASP A 405 -6.62 6.28 -17.71
N LEU A 406 -5.89 6.74 -18.74
CA LEU A 406 -6.51 7.00 -20.06
C LEU A 406 -7.10 5.76 -20.71
N ASN A 407 -6.48 4.58 -20.55
CA ASN A 407 -6.52 3.60 -21.64
C ASN A 407 -6.37 2.11 -21.26
N LEU A 408 -6.57 1.73 -20.01
CA LEU A 408 -6.92 0.32 -19.81
C LEU A 408 -8.34 0.16 -20.32
N ALA A 409 -8.53 -0.65 -21.38
CA ALA A 409 -9.84 -0.93 -21.96
C ALA A 409 -10.87 -1.09 -20.82
N GLU A 410 -11.82 -0.15 -20.75
CA GLU A 410 -12.82 -0.18 -19.68
C GLU A 410 -13.68 -1.41 -19.87
N VAL A 411 -13.75 -2.21 -18.81
CA VAL A 411 -14.63 -3.37 -18.74
C VAL A 411 -15.94 -2.91 -18.15
N ARG A 412 -17.01 -3.05 -18.92
CA ARG A 412 -18.37 -2.73 -18.49
C ARG A 412 -18.82 -3.76 -17.45
N ILE A 413 -19.29 -3.32 -16.28
CA ILE A 413 -19.82 -4.22 -15.26
C ILE A 413 -21.35 -4.28 -15.37
N ASP A 414 -21.84 -5.43 -15.82
CA ASP A 414 -23.25 -5.72 -16.05
C ASP A 414 -23.88 -6.25 -14.75
N LEU A 415 -24.20 -5.32 -13.84
CA LEU A 415 -24.86 -5.65 -12.57
C LEU A 415 -26.31 -6.15 -12.81
N PRO A 416 -26.80 -7.14 -12.06
CA PRO A 416 -28.14 -7.67 -12.22
C PRO A 416 -29.21 -6.59 -12.01
N ARG A 417 -30.12 -6.45 -12.99
CA ARG A 417 -31.18 -5.43 -13.04
C ARG A 417 -32.10 -5.49 -11.82
N ARG A 418 -32.51 -4.32 -11.33
CA ARG A 418 -33.56 -4.18 -10.32
C ARG A 418 -34.90 -3.86 -10.98
N ALA A 419 -35.97 -4.43 -10.46
CA ALA A 419 -37.32 -3.97 -10.80
C ALA A 419 -37.54 -2.57 -10.20
N GLY A 420 -37.80 -1.56 -11.04
CA GLY A 420 -38.27 -0.23 -10.64
C GLY A 420 -37.22 0.87 -10.40
N ALA A 421 -35.96 0.70 -10.83
CA ALA A 421 -35.00 1.80 -10.89
C ALA A 421 -35.01 2.43 -12.29
N ASP A 422 -34.99 3.76 -12.39
CA ASP A 422 -34.85 4.49 -13.65
C ASP A 422 -33.64 3.96 -14.44
N ASP A 423 -33.84 3.84 -15.75
CA ASP A 423 -32.95 3.26 -16.78
C ASP A 423 -31.58 3.97 -16.90
N ASP A 424 -31.36 5.04 -16.13
CA ASP A 424 -30.20 5.94 -16.22
C ASP A 424 -29.01 5.53 -15.32
N SER A 425 -29.11 4.38 -14.63
CA SER A 425 -27.99 3.82 -13.85
C SER A 425 -26.93 3.21 -14.77
N ALA A 426 -26.06 4.10 -15.26
CA ALA A 426 -24.89 3.82 -16.08
C ALA A 426 -24.17 2.54 -15.64
N HIS A 427 -24.00 1.59 -16.56
CA HIS A 427 -23.13 0.43 -16.36
C HIS A 427 -21.72 0.92 -15.96
N PRO A 428 -21.26 0.70 -14.72
CA PRO A 428 -19.99 1.25 -14.28
C PRO A 428 -18.84 0.55 -15.01
N GLY A 429 -17.88 1.34 -15.49
CA GLY A 429 -16.64 0.83 -16.08
C GLY A 429 -15.54 0.65 -15.04
N LEU A 430 -14.68 -0.34 -15.23
CA LEU A 430 -13.41 -0.48 -14.50
C LEU A 430 -12.26 -0.75 -15.48
N PRO A 431 -11.05 -0.23 -15.22
CA PRO A 431 -9.84 -0.65 -15.94
C PRO A 431 -9.70 -2.19 -15.95
N VAL A 432 -9.33 -2.79 -17.07
CA VAL A 432 -9.27 -4.26 -17.27
C VAL A 432 -8.66 -5.05 -16.11
N PHE A 433 -7.46 -4.68 -15.64
CA PHE A 433 -6.80 -5.38 -14.54
C PHE A 433 -7.48 -5.14 -13.19
N SER A 434 -8.09 -3.96 -12.99
CA SER A 434 -8.89 -3.69 -11.81
C SER A 434 -10.19 -4.51 -11.84
N ALA A 435 -10.85 -4.64 -12.99
CA ALA A 435 -12.05 -5.45 -13.16
C ALA A 435 -11.78 -6.94 -12.90
N LEU A 436 -10.74 -7.49 -13.52
CA LEU A 436 -10.30 -8.88 -13.34
C LEU A 436 -9.92 -9.18 -11.89
N ARG A 437 -9.28 -8.24 -11.18
CA ARG A 437 -8.93 -8.40 -9.77
C ARG A 437 -10.13 -8.26 -8.84
N GLU A 438 -11.01 -7.29 -9.08
CA GLU A 438 -12.19 -7.04 -8.25
C GLU A 438 -13.19 -8.20 -8.32
N PHE A 439 -13.35 -8.76 -9.52
CA PHE A 439 -14.26 -9.87 -9.81
C PHE A 439 -13.52 -11.16 -10.12
N ALA A 440 -12.35 -11.39 -9.52
CA ALA A 440 -11.71 -12.70 -9.60
C ALA A 440 -12.70 -13.77 -9.10
N PRO A 441 -12.89 -14.91 -9.82
CA PRO A 441 -13.84 -15.94 -9.43
C PRO A 441 -13.71 -16.33 -7.94
N GLY A 442 -14.83 -16.41 -7.23
CA GLY A 442 -14.89 -16.68 -5.79
C GLY A 442 -14.68 -15.47 -4.87
N ARG A 443 -14.28 -14.30 -5.39
CA ARG A 443 -14.19 -13.05 -4.61
C ARG A 443 -15.56 -12.37 -4.50
N VAL A 444 -15.99 -12.08 -3.27
CA VAL A 444 -17.19 -11.27 -3.02
C VAL A 444 -16.80 -9.80 -2.86
N SER A 445 -17.38 -8.93 -3.71
CA SER A 445 -17.16 -7.48 -3.72
C SER A 445 -18.43 -6.70 -3.36
N ARG A 446 -18.26 -5.61 -2.60
CA ARG A 446 -19.26 -4.58 -2.28
C ARG A 446 -18.92 -3.22 -2.88
N ARG A 447 -17.97 -3.13 -3.81
CA ARG A 447 -17.60 -1.87 -4.48
C ARG A 447 -18.79 -1.13 -5.10
N PHE A 448 -19.73 -1.88 -5.67
CA PHE A 448 -20.98 -1.34 -6.24
C PHE A 448 -22.22 -1.58 -5.36
N GLY A 449 -22.03 -2.07 -4.13
CA GLY A 449 -23.11 -2.19 -3.14
C GLY A 449 -23.33 -0.86 -2.43
N VAL A 450 -24.13 0.02 -3.02
CA VAL A 450 -24.26 1.42 -2.57
C VAL A 450 -25.52 1.62 -1.72
N GLN A 451 -26.66 1.01 -2.08
CA GLN A 451 -27.94 1.35 -1.42
C GLN A 451 -28.29 0.41 -0.27
N TYR A 452 -28.05 -0.89 -0.44
CA TYR A 452 -28.41 -1.92 0.55
C TYR A 452 -27.22 -2.81 0.93
N ARG A 453 -27.20 -3.25 2.20
CA ARG A 453 -26.18 -4.16 2.76
C ARG A 453 -26.10 -5.50 2.01
N THR A 454 -27.23 -5.95 1.45
CA THR A 454 -27.34 -7.22 0.72
C THR A 454 -26.75 -7.16 -0.68
N GLU A 455 -26.41 -5.97 -1.17
CA GLU A 455 -25.77 -5.78 -2.47
C GLU A 455 -24.33 -6.23 -2.42
N ARG A 456 -24.14 -7.47 -2.84
CA ARG A 456 -22.87 -8.16 -2.90
C ARG A 456 -22.80 -8.77 -4.27
N TYR A 457 -21.65 -8.65 -4.92
CA TYR A 457 -21.47 -9.08 -6.30
C TYR A 457 -20.22 -9.95 -6.39
N TRP A 458 -20.31 -11.04 -7.15
CA TRP A 458 -19.19 -11.96 -7.38
C TRP A 458 -19.33 -12.70 -8.70
N ILE A 459 -18.25 -13.34 -9.13
CA ILE A 459 -18.30 -14.37 -10.16
C ILE A 459 -18.25 -15.71 -9.42
N SER A 460 -19.32 -16.50 -9.55
CA SER A 460 -19.41 -17.78 -8.86
C SER A 460 -18.39 -18.76 -9.42
N PRO A 461 -17.63 -19.47 -8.57
CA PRO A 461 -16.95 -20.68 -9.01
C PRO A 461 -17.97 -21.73 -9.47
N PRO A 462 -17.54 -22.75 -10.24
CA PRO A 462 -18.41 -23.82 -10.69
C PRO A 462 -19.11 -24.51 -9.50
N PRO A 463 -20.40 -24.92 -9.64
CA PRO A 463 -21.14 -25.57 -8.55
C PRO A 463 -20.45 -26.82 -7.99
N ALA A 464 -19.81 -27.62 -8.85
CA ALA A 464 -19.03 -28.80 -8.45
C ALA A 464 -17.85 -28.44 -7.53
N ALA A 465 -17.24 -27.28 -7.76
CA ALA A 465 -16.15 -26.77 -6.94
C ALA A 465 -16.64 -26.39 -5.53
N LEU A 466 -17.87 -25.87 -5.42
CA LEU A 466 -18.53 -25.58 -4.14
C LEU A 466 -18.98 -26.85 -3.39
N LEU A 467 -18.90 -28.03 -4.02
CA LEU A 467 -19.14 -29.34 -3.42
C LEU A 467 -17.84 -30.05 -2.98
N GLY A 468 -16.67 -29.45 -3.20
CA GLY A 468 -15.37 -29.95 -2.73
C GLY A 468 -14.45 -30.54 -3.79
N GLU A 469 -14.77 -30.41 -5.09
CA GLU A 469 -13.82 -30.73 -6.16
C GLU A 469 -12.65 -29.74 -6.19
N SER A 470 -11.43 -30.25 -6.32
CA SER A 470 -10.18 -29.48 -6.15
C SER A 470 -9.84 -28.57 -7.33
N ILE A 471 -10.06 -29.03 -8.56
CA ILE A 471 -9.83 -28.27 -9.80
C ILE A 471 -11.05 -28.43 -10.70
N THR A 472 -11.62 -27.31 -11.13
CA THR A 472 -12.84 -27.28 -11.94
C THR A 472 -12.71 -26.38 -13.15
N ASN A 473 -13.44 -26.70 -14.20
CA ASN A 473 -13.51 -25.87 -15.39
C ASN A 473 -14.56 -24.78 -15.21
N LEU A 474 -14.19 -23.53 -15.49
CA LEU A 474 -15.10 -22.39 -15.47
C LEU A 474 -15.22 -21.82 -16.89
N SER A 475 -16.42 -21.90 -17.45
CA SER A 475 -16.72 -21.32 -18.76
C SER A 475 -16.75 -19.79 -18.66
N ILE A 476 -15.93 -19.12 -19.47
CA ILE A 476 -15.87 -17.65 -19.45
C ILE A 476 -17.15 -17.02 -20.02
N ASP A 477 -17.85 -17.73 -20.91
CA ASP A 477 -19.08 -17.27 -21.57
C ASP A 477 -20.25 -17.12 -20.58
N GLU A 478 -20.14 -17.69 -19.37
CA GLU A 478 -21.17 -17.60 -18.32
C GLU A 478 -21.22 -16.23 -17.64
N PHE A 479 -20.11 -15.47 -17.68
CA PHE A 479 -19.96 -14.26 -16.86
C PHE A 479 -19.41 -13.06 -17.60
N GLY A 480 -19.26 -13.10 -18.92
CA GLY A 480 -18.74 -11.94 -19.64
C GLY A 480 -18.82 -12.05 -21.15
N THR A 481 -18.47 -10.94 -21.80
CA THR A 481 -18.27 -10.88 -23.25
C THR A 481 -16.83 -10.48 -23.52
N TYR A 482 -16.25 -11.00 -24.60
CA TYR A 482 -14.80 -10.92 -24.82
C TYR A 482 -14.43 -10.58 -26.26
N CYS A 483 -13.25 -9.97 -26.41
CA CYS A 483 -12.60 -9.72 -27.69
C CYS A 483 -11.33 -10.58 -27.78
N PRO A 484 -11.14 -11.37 -28.86
CA PRO A 484 -9.91 -12.13 -29.06
C PRO A 484 -8.67 -11.23 -29.16
N LEU A 485 -7.59 -11.58 -28.46
CA LEU A 485 -6.29 -10.90 -28.58
C LEU A 485 -5.30 -11.70 -29.43
N GLY A 486 -5.32 -13.03 -29.34
CA GLY A 486 -4.42 -13.92 -30.07
C GLY A 486 -3.95 -15.11 -29.24
N GLN A 487 -2.88 -15.76 -29.68
CA GLN A 487 -2.21 -16.87 -28.97
C GLN A 487 -1.01 -16.33 -28.21
N PHE A 488 -1.01 -16.46 -26.88
CA PHE A 488 0.14 -16.12 -26.03
C PHE A 488 0.76 -17.38 -25.43
N SER A 489 1.91 -17.24 -24.77
CA SER A 489 2.67 -18.38 -24.27
C SER A 489 3.20 -18.11 -22.87
N TYR A 490 3.22 -19.16 -22.05
CA TYR A 490 3.77 -19.11 -20.70
C TYR A 490 4.52 -20.42 -20.41
N ALA A 491 5.47 -20.37 -19.46
CA ALA A 491 6.21 -21.55 -19.03
C ALA A 491 5.48 -22.22 -17.86
N CYS A 492 5.36 -23.54 -17.89
CA CYS A 492 4.82 -24.36 -16.81
C CYS A 492 5.65 -25.64 -16.72
N ASN A 493 6.29 -25.91 -15.58
CA ASN A 493 7.16 -27.07 -15.39
C ASN A 493 8.20 -27.26 -16.52
N ASP A 494 8.88 -26.16 -16.89
CA ASP A 494 9.86 -26.10 -17.99
C ASP A 494 9.30 -26.36 -19.41
N GLU A 495 7.98 -26.52 -19.56
CA GLU A 495 7.31 -26.63 -20.86
C GLU A 495 6.66 -25.30 -21.27
N ILE A 496 6.76 -24.96 -22.56
CA ILE A 496 6.10 -23.77 -23.13
C ILE A 496 4.70 -24.16 -23.59
N ILE A 497 3.69 -23.57 -22.94
CA ILE A 497 2.28 -23.77 -23.27
C ILE A 497 1.76 -22.58 -24.06
N HIS A 498 1.08 -22.84 -25.18
CA HIS A 498 0.38 -21.82 -25.97
C HIS A 498 -1.11 -21.82 -25.63
N VAL A 499 -1.69 -20.64 -25.38
CA VAL A 499 -3.09 -20.49 -24.99
C VAL A 499 -3.75 -19.33 -25.73
N PRO A 500 -5.00 -19.49 -26.23
CA PRO A 500 -5.77 -18.37 -26.74
C PRO A 500 -6.09 -17.40 -25.60
N VAL A 501 -5.89 -16.12 -25.84
CA VAL A 501 -6.14 -15.06 -24.86
C VAL A 501 -7.21 -14.12 -25.38
N VAL A 502 -8.16 -13.81 -24.50
CA VAL A 502 -9.26 -12.90 -24.77
C VAL A 502 -9.29 -11.77 -23.74
N ARG A 503 -9.70 -10.59 -24.18
CA ARG A 503 -9.89 -9.42 -23.32
C ARG A 503 -11.36 -9.27 -22.96
N PRO A 504 -11.73 -9.11 -21.68
CA PRO A 504 -13.12 -8.83 -21.31
C PRO A 504 -13.55 -7.45 -21.84
N ILE A 505 -14.74 -7.41 -22.42
CA ILE A 505 -15.47 -6.19 -22.82
C ILE A 505 -16.51 -5.88 -21.73
N SER A 506 -17.21 -6.91 -21.26
CA SER A 506 -18.08 -6.81 -20.09
C SER A 506 -17.92 -8.00 -19.15
N LEU A 507 -18.20 -7.78 -17.88
CA LEU A 507 -18.33 -8.82 -16.86
C LEU A 507 -19.72 -8.71 -16.21
N ALA A 508 -20.40 -9.83 -16.04
CA ALA A 508 -21.74 -9.95 -15.48
C ALA A 508 -21.68 -10.69 -14.13
N PRO A 509 -21.25 -10.01 -13.05
CA PRO A 509 -21.24 -10.63 -11.73
C PRO A 509 -22.67 -10.85 -11.21
N THR A 510 -22.86 -11.90 -10.43
CA THR A 510 -24.16 -12.25 -9.83
C THR A 510 -24.19 -11.93 -8.33
N MET A 511 -25.37 -12.03 -7.71
CA MET A 511 -25.48 -11.93 -6.25
C MET A 511 -25.20 -13.29 -5.60
N PRO A 512 -24.27 -13.39 -4.63
CA PRO A 512 -24.00 -14.64 -3.94
C PRO A 512 -25.18 -15.04 -3.03
N GLU A 513 -25.41 -16.34 -2.90
CA GLU A 513 -26.39 -16.89 -1.96
C GLU A 513 -26.14 -16.41 -0.52
N ALA A 514 -27.19 -16.44 0.32
CA ALA A 514 -27.09 -16.00 1.71
C ALA A 514 -26.07 -16.79 2.54
N LYS A 515 -25.79 -18.04 2.17
CA LYS A 515 -24.79 -18.90 2.84
C LYS A 515 -23.35 -18.50 2.54
N ILE A 516 -23.09 -17.77 1.46
CA ILE A 516 -21.75 -17.37 1.05
C ILE A 516 -21.28 -16.17 1.88
N SER A 517 -20.09 -16.32 2.47
CA SER A 517 -19.47 -15.30 3.32
C SER A 517 -18.93 -14.11 2.52
N ASP A 518 -19.01 -12.92 3.10
CA ASP A 518 -18.40 -11.70 2.58
C ASP A 518 -16.87 -11.72 2.64
N THR A 519 -16.30 -12.62 3.44
CA THR A 519 -14.85 -12.82 3.54
C THR A 519 -14.29 -13.71 2.43
N SER A 520 -15.13 -14.20 1.52
CA SER A 520 -14.70 -15.04 0.40
C SER A 520 -13.85 -14.22 -0.57
N ASN A 521 -12.67 -14.74 -0.92
CA ASN A 521 -11.67 -14.01 -1.69
C ASN A 521 -11.01 -14.91 -2.73
N GLY A 522 -10.89 -14.40 -3.96
CA GLY A 522 -10.25 -15.05 -5.09
C GLY A 522 -8.99 -14.31 -5.53
N ARG A 523 -8.05 -15.04 -6.14
CA ARG A 523 -6.83 -14.55 -6.78
C ARG A 523 -6.71 -15.20 -8.15
N LEU A 524 -6.21 -14.44 -9.12
CA LEU A 524 -5.96 -14.94 -10.46
C LEU A 524 -4.55 -15.55 -10.56
N THR A 525 -4.42 -16.60 -11.36
CA THR A 525 -3.13 -17.20 -11.71
C THR A 525 -2.53 -16.44 -12.90
N TRP A 526 -1.76 -15.40 -12.60
CA TRP A 526 -1.20 -14.49 -13.59
C TRP A 526 0.04 -15.05 -14.28
N HIS A 527 0.15 -14.73 -15.57
CA HIS A 527 1.32 -14.93 -16.41
C HIS A 527 1.64 -13.64 -17.15
N SER A 528 2.91 -13.45 -17.46
CA SER A 528 3.43 -12.26 -18.12
C SER A 528 4.33 -12.65 -19.28
N GLN A 529 4.18 -11.96 -20.40
CA GLN A 529 5.02 -12.12 -21.57
C GLN A 529 5.36 -10.74 -22.13
N PHE A 530 6.65 -10.47 -22.32
CA PHE A 530 7.13 -9.23 -22.91
C PHE A 530 7.64 -9.53 -24.31
N ALA A 531 7.00 -8.91 -25.31
CA ALA A 531 7.33 -9.13 -26.71
C ALA A 531 7.89 -7.83 -27.32
N PRO A 532 9.23 -7.68 -27.40
CA PRO A 532 9.86 -6.56 -28.08
C PRO A 532 9.39 -6.41 -29.53
N ALA A 533 9.04 -5.18 -29.93
CA ALA A 533 8.70 -4.90 -31.32
C ALA A 533 9.93 -4.82 -32.23
N SER A 534 11.05 -4.32 -31.69
CA SER A 534 12.33 -4.10 -32.36
C SER A 534 13.49 -4.24 -31.37
N GLU A 535 14.73 -4.06 -31.84
CA GLU A 535 15.88 -3.93 -30.95
C GLU A 535 15.75 -2.70 -30.02
N PRO A 536 16.16 -2.82 -28.75
CA PRO A 536 16.21 -1.69 -27.84
C PRO A 536 17.37 -0.75 -28.18
N THR A 537 17.29 0.46 -27.64
CA THR A 537 18.47 1.33 -27.56
C THR A 537 19.32 0.90 -26.36
N TRP A 538 20.49 0.33 -26.63
CA TRP A 538 21.43 -0.08 -25.58
C TRP A 538 22.25 1.10 -25.07
N LEU A 539 22.31 1.26 -23.74
CA LEU A 539 23.24 2.14 -23.05
C LEU A 539 24.13 1.30 -22.12
N GLU A 540 25.43 1.61 -22.09
CA GLU A 540 26.42 0.88 -21.29
C GLU A 540 26.60 1.50 -19.90
N ALA A 541 26.92 0.65 -18.92
CA ALA A 541 27.32 1.12 -17.60
C ALA A 541 28.70 1.82 -17.64
N PRO A 542 28.99 2.73 -16.68
CA PRO A 542 30.30 3.38 -16.61
C PRO A 542 31.46 2.39 -16.60
N MET A 543 32.44 2.61 -17.49
CA MET A 543 33.72 1.91 -17.47
C MET A 543 34.42 2.07 -16.11
N ASP A 544 35.17 1.04 -15.72
CA ASP A 544 35.93 0.97 -14.45
C ASP A 544 35.10 1.11 -13.17
N SER A 545 33.80 0.80 -13.21
CA SER A 545 32.94 0.71 -12.03
C SER A 545 32.67 -0.75 -11.65
N ALA A 546 32.48 -1.04 -10.36
CA ALA A 546 32.01 -2.36 -9.92
C ALA A 546 30.68 -2.78 -10.61
N TRP A 547 29.91 -1.80 -11.08
CA TRP A 547 28.63 -2.00 -11.74
C TRP A 547 28.74 -2.48 -13.19
N SER A 548 29.83 -2.20 -13.91
CA SER A 548 30.01 -2.70 -15.28
C SER A 548 30.09 -4.24 -15.33
N MET A 549 30.52 -4.87 -14.25
CA MET A 549 30.51 -6.34 -14.10
C MET A 549 29.16 -6.90 -13.67
N ARG A 550 28.29 -6.11 -13.03
CA ARG A 550 27.01 -6.58 -12.46
C ARG A 550 25.82 -6.24 -13.33
N VAL A 551 25.81 -5.05 -13.91
CA VAL A 551 24.78 -4.53 -14.81
C VAL A 551 25.50 -3.91 -16.01
N PRO A 552 26.07 -4.71 -16.93
CA PRO A 552 26.91 -4.22 -18.01
C PRO A 552 26.21 -3.21 -18.93
N ARG A 553 24.92 -3.41 -19.21
CA ARG A 553 24.14 -2.57 -20.13
C ARG A 553 22.64 -2.60 -19.83
N LEU A 554 21.95 -1.58 -20.32
CA LEU A 554 20.52 -1.36 -20.20
C LEU A 554 19.91 -1.20 -21.60
N GLY A 555 18.82 -1.92 -21.88
CA GLY A 555 18.09 -1.83 -23.15
C GLY A 555 16.80 -1.03 -22.98
N PHE A 556 16.69 0.12 -23.64
CA PHE A 556 15.51 0.97 -23.59
C PHE A 556 14.55 0.68 -24.75
N PHE A 557 13.29 0.39 -24.41
CA PHE A 557 12.17 0.27 -25.31
C PHE A 557 11.28 1.50 -25.15
N THR A 558 11.31 2.39 -26.14
CA THR A 558 10.56 3.65 -26.07
C THR A 558 9.75 3.89 -27.33
N HIS A 559 8.56 4.46 -27.19
CA HIS A 559 7.75 4.87 -28.32
C HIS A 559 8.42 5.96 -29.14
N ALA A 560 9.16 6.90 -28.52
CA ALA A 560 9.91 7.93 -29.24
C ALA A 560 10.95 7.37 -30.23
N ARG A 561 11.43 6.15 -30.00
CA ARG A 561 12.35 5.43 -30.90
C ARG A 561 11.65 4.42 -31.80
N HIS A 562 10.31 4.43 -31.83
CA HIS A 562 9.49 3.43 -32.52
C HIS A 562 9.78 1.99 -32.09
N ALA A 563 10.23 1.81 -30.85
CA ALA A 563 10.69 0.55 -30.29
C ALA A 563 9.99 0.20 -28.96
N PRO A 564 8.66 0.30 -28.82
CA PRO A 564 8.00 -0.09 -27.57
C PRO A 564 8.03 -1.61 -27.38
N VAL A 565 7.86 -2.03 -26.12
CA VAL A 565 7.66 -3.44 -25.78
C VAL A 565 6.17 -3.72 -25.67
N GLU A 566 5.68 -4.80 -26.29
CA GLU A 566 4.32 -5.27 -26.07
C GLU A 566 4.27 -6.04 -24.74
N VAL A 567 3.62 -5.45 -23.74
CA VAL A 567 3.39 -6.05 -22.43
C VAL A 567 2.10 -6.86 -22.50
N ARG A 568 2.19 -8.18 -22.29
CA ARG A 568 1.06 -9.10 -22.27
C ARG A 568 0.88 -9.64 -20.86
N ARG A 569 -0.28 -9.40 -20.25
CA ARG A 569 -0.64 -9.91 -18.91
C ARG A 569 -1.95 -10.69 -19.02
N PHE A 570 -1.93 -11.95 -18.63
CA PHE A 570 -3.08 -12.83 -18.78
C PHE A 570 -3.14 -13.85 -17.65
N ALA A 571 -4.35 -14.26 -17.30
CA ALA A 571 -4.60 -15.26 -16.27
C ALA A 571 -5.24 -16.50 -16.88
N THR A 572 -4.72 -17.67 -16.55
CA THR A 572 -5.23 -18.97 -17.03
C THR A 572 -6.34 -19.54 -16.14
N GLY A 573 -6.50 -18.98 -14.94
CA GLY A 573 -7.49 -19.44 -13.97
C GLY A 573 -7.50 -18.59 -12.71
N ALA A 574 -8.17 -19.10 -11.69
CA ALA A 574 -8.31 -18.47 -10.38
C ALA A 574 -8.24 -19.49 -9.25
N THR A 575 -7.69 -19.08 -8.11
CA THR A 575 -7.76 -19.80 -6.84
C THR A 575 -8.54 -18.97 -5.84
N ALA A 576 -9.45 -19.58 -5.08
CA ALA A 576 -10.32 -18.88 -4.16
C ALA A 576 -10.50 -19.63 -2.83
N GLU A 577 -10.54 -18.87 -1.73
CA GLU A 577 -11.06 -19.35 -0.45
C GLU A 577 -12.51 -18.86 -0.31
N VAL A 578 -13.47 -19.78 -0.41
CA VAL A 578 -14.91 -19.47 -0.35
C VAL A 578 -15.49 -19.94 0.98
N GLY A 579 -16.12 -19.03 1.72
CA GLY A 579 -16.85 -19.38 2.95
C GLY A 579 -18.26 -19.88 2.62
N VAL A 580 -18.53 -21.16 2.83
CA VAL A 580 -19.83 -21.80 2.54
C VAL A 580 -20.52 -22.13 3.86
N GLY A 581 -21.32 -21.20 4.38
CA GLY A 581 -22.04 -21.37 5.65
C GLY A 581 -21.20 -21.02 6.89
N ARG A 582 -21.66 -21.47 8.07
CA ARG A 582 -21.05 -21.10 9.36
C ARG A 582 -19.73 -21.85 9.58
N GLY A 583 -18.63 -21.20 9.25
CA GLY A 583 -17.28 -21.63 9.63
C GLY A 583 -16.60 -22.59 8.65
N GLN A 584 -17.32 -23.13 7.67
CA GLN A 584 -16.73 -23.96 6.62
C GLN A 584 -16.14 -23.06 5.53
N ARG A 585 -14.88 -23.33 5.16
CA ARG A 585 -14.19 -22.72 4.02
C ARG A 585 -13.76 -23.81 3.06
N LEU A 586 -13.94 -23.55 1.78
CA LEU A 586 -13.48 -24.41 0.70
C LEU A 586 -12.41 -23.66 -0.09
N THR A 587 -11.31 -24.37 -0.38
CA THR A 587 -10.32 -23.88 -1.35
C THR A 587 -10.73 -24.43 -2.69
N VAL A 588 -10.92 -23.52 -3.65
CA VAL A 588 -11.40 -23.83 -4.99
C VAL A 588 -10.36 -23.34 -5.99
N SER A 589 -9.94 -24.22 -6.92
CA SER A 589 -9.16 -23.82 -8.08
C SER A 589 -10.00 -24.00 -9.34
N SER A 590 -9.97 -22.99 -10.21
CA SER A 590 -10.71 -23.01 -11.46
C SER A 590 -9.83 -22.62 -12.64
N GLU A 591 -9.91 -23.38 -13.72
CA GLU A 591 -9.26 -23.06 -15.00
C GLU A 591 -10.29 -22.49 -15.97
N PHE A 592 -9.88 -21.48 -16.75
CA PHE A 592 -10.78 -20.84 -17.70
C PHE A 592 -10.91 -21.65 -18.98
N ARG A 593 -12.16 -21.84 -19.44
CA ARG A 593 -12.46 -22.48 -20.72
C ARG A 593 -13.44 -21.66 -21.55
N GLN A 594 -13.33 -21.79 -22.87
CA GLN A 594 -14.30 -21.29 -23.84
C GLN A 594 -14.60 -22.41 -24.84
N ALA A 595 -15.87 -22.80 -24.98
CA ALA A 595 -16.28 -23.96 -25.79
C ALA A 595 -15.42 -25.23 -25.53
N GLU A 596 -15.20 -25.57 -24.24
CA GLU A 596 -14.35 -26.67 -23.74
C GLU A 596 -12.83 -26.58 -23.98
N GLN A 597 -12.36 -25.55 -24.68
CA GLN A 597 -10.93 -25.30 -24.91
C GLN A 597 -10.33 -24.42 -23.80
N PRO A 598 -9.09 -24.68 -23.33
CA PRO A 598 -8.39 -23.78 -22.42
C PRO A 598 -8.26 -22.37 -23.02
N VAL A 599 -8.56 -21.35 -22.23
CA VAL A 599 -8.48 -19.94 -22.62
C VAL A 599 -7.89 -19.13 -21.48
N ALA A 600 -7.28 -17.98 -21.76
CA ALA A 600 -6.83 -17.05 -20.74
C ALA A 600 -7.53 -15.70 -20.86
N LEU A 601 -7.72 -15.03 -19.72
CA LEU A 601 -8.30 -13.69 -19.63
C LEU A 601 -7.20 -12.67 -19.37
N GLY A 602 -7.11 -11.62 -20.18
CA GLY A 602 -6.02 -10.66 -20.03
C GLY A 602 -6.11 -9.42 -20.90
N ALA A 603 -5.00 -8.69 -20.97
CA ALA A 603 -4.83 -7.58 -21.89
C ALA A 603 -3.38 -7.54 -22.40
N ALA A 604 -3.22 -7.02 -23.62
CA ALA A 604 -1.94 -6.71 -24.22
C ALA A 604 -1.91 -5.24 -24.63
N TYR A 605 -0.78 -4.57 -24.40
CA TYR A 605 -0.61 -3.18 -24.76
C TYR A 605 0.87 -2.84 -25.00
N PRO A 606 1.18 -1.92 -25.93
CA PRO A 606 2.53 -1.39 -26.05
C PRO A 606 2.82 -0.44 -24.88
N ALA A 607 3.98 -0.60 -24.26
CA ALA A 607 4.47 0.24 -23.18
C ALA A 607 5.95 0.60 -23.40
N ASP A 608 6.38 1.68 -22.75
CA ASP A 608 7.81 1.92 -22.59
C ASP A 608 8.33 1.03 -21.46
N GLY A 609 9.58 0.59 -21.62
CA GLY A 609 10.22 -0.28 -20.66
C GLY A 609 11.73 -0.24 -20.77
N VAL A 610 12.37 -0.67 -19.71
CA VAL A 610 13.83 -0.86 -19.66
C VAL A 610 14.13 -2.29 -19.23
N LEU A 611 15.04 -2.90 -19.95
CA LEU A 611 15.64 -4.19 -19.65
C LEU A 611 17.03 -3.94 -19.05
N PHE A 612 17.26 -4.40 -17.83
CA PHE A 612 18.59 -4.47 -17.26
C PHE A 612 19.16 -5.88 -17.50
N GLU A 613 20.31 -5.94 -18.15
CA GLU A 613 21.09 -7.17 -18.22
C GLU A 613 21.87 -7.32 -16.92
N VAL A 614 21.61 -8.37 -16.15
CA VAL A 614 22.19 -8.58 -14.82
C VAL A 614 23.07 -9.82 -14.81
N GLN A 615 24.33 -9.64 -14.38
CA GLN A 615 25.29 -10.71 -14.17
C GLN A 615 25.38 -11.04 -12.68
N ILE A 616 24.79 -12.17 -12.29
CA ILE A 616 24.84 -12.66 -10.91
C ILE A 616 26.21 -13.33 -10.66
N PRO A 617 26.93 -12.98 -9.57
CA PRO A 617 28.18 -13.63 -9.21
C PRO A 617 28.02 -15.16 -9.10
N GLY A 618 28.99 -15.93 -9.63
CA GLY A 618 29.00 -17.39 -9.50
C GLY A 618 29.45 -17.90 -8.13
N ASN A 619 29.97 -17.03 -7.28
CA ASN A 619 30.56 -17.37 -5.97
C ASN A 619 29.66 -16.96 -4.78
N LEU A 620 28.33 -16.91 -4.96
CA LEU A 620 27.41 -16.50 -3.87
C LEU A 620 27.57 -17.33 -2.58
N LEU A 621 28.03 -18.57 -2.70
CA LEU A 621 28.19 -19.51 -1.59
C LEU A 621 29.57 -19.44 -0.90
N GLU A 622 30.53 -18.66 -1.41
CA GLU A 622 31.91 -18.68 -0.93
C GLU A 622 32.02 -18.34 0.57
N THR A 623 31.24 -17.36 1.03
CA THR A 623 31.19 -16.92 2.43
C THR A 623 30.13 -17.65 3.26
N ALA A 624 29.46 -18.68 2.72
CA ALA A 624 28.31 -19.34 3.37
C ALA A 624 28.62 -20.04 4.70
N HIS A 625 29.90 -20.28 4.97
CA HIS A 625 30.39 -20.84 6.21
C HIS A 625 30.61 -19.79 7.31
N GLU A 626 30.58 -18.49 6.98
CA GLU A 626 30.78 -17.40 7.93
C GLU A 626 29.52 -17.16 8.78
N ALA A 627 29.70 -17.00 10.10
CA ALA A 627 28.63 -16.67 11.04
C ALA A 627 28.25 -15.16 11.00
N SER A 628 27.97 -14.64 9.81
CA SER A 628 27.65 -13.22 9.59
C SER A 628 26.14 -12.94 9.65
N GLU A 629 25.77 -11.66 9.79
CA GLU A 629 24.36 -11.22 9.80
C GLU A 629 23.62 -11.62 8.51
N LYS A 630 24.31 -11.55 7.37
CA LYS A 630 23.82 -11.97 6.05
C LYS A 630 23.26 -13.39 6.10
N TRP A 631 24.04 -14.35 6.59
CA TRP A 631 23.64 -15.76 6.58
C TRP A 631 22.57 -16.09 7.61
N ARG A 632 22.53 -15.37 8.74
CA ARG A 632 21.41 -15.46 9.69
C ARG A 632 20.10 -15.07 9.02
N ALA A 633 20.12 -13.96 8.28
CA ALA A 633 18.95 -13.46 7.57
C ALA A 633 18.50 -14.38 6.43
N ILE A 634 19.45 -14.89 5.65
CA ILE A 634 19.22 -15.81 4.54
C ILE A 634 18.59 -17.13 5.00
N ARG A 635 19.06 -17.71 6.13
CA ARG A 635 18.46 -18.91 6.72
C ARG A 635 17.02 -18.69 7.13
N THR A 636 16.76 -17.60 7.86
CA THR A 636 15.40 -17.22 8.26
C THR A 636 14.52 -16.94 7.04
N ALA A 637 15.06 -16.33 5.98
CA ALA A 637 14.34 -16.06 4.73
C ALA A 637 13.94 -17.34 3.99
N ARG A 638 14.86 -18.29 3.83
CA ARG A 638 14.60 -19.58 3.18
C ARG A 638 13.52 -20.36 3.92
N TYR A 639 13.62 -20.42 5.25
CA TYR A 639 12.65 -21.08 6.11
C TYR A 639 11.21 -20.57 5.89
N PHE A 640 11.01 -19.25 5.91
CA PHE A 640 9.67 -18.67 5.72
C PHE A 640 9.17 -18.74 4.28
N ASP A 641 10.05 -18.57 3.29
CA ASP A 641 9.67 -18.60 1.87
C ASP A 641 9.23 -20.01 1.43
N THR A 642 9.96 -21.06 1.84
CA THR A 642 9.59 -22.46 1.57
C THR A 642 8.25 -22.83 2.21
N ALA A 643 7.96 -22.34 3.43
CA ALA A 643 6.65 -22.52 4.06
C ALA A 643 5.54 -21.77 3.30
N TRP A 644 5.76 -20.49 2.97
CA TRP A 644 4.78 -19.65 2.28
C TRP A 644 4.38 -20.21 0.91
N ARG A 645 5.36 -20.62 0.11
CA ARG A 645 5.16 -21.19 -1.23
C ARG A 645 4.48 -22.57 -1.20
N GLY A 646 4.49 -23.25 -0.06
CA GLY A 646 3.91 -24.60 0.07
C GLY A 646 4.81 -25.72 -0.45
N GLU A 647 6.11 -25.45 -0.62
CA GLU A 647 7.12 -26.50 -0.88
C GLU A 647 7.20 -27.45 0.33
N ALA A 648 7.04 -26.90 1.54
CA ALA A 648 6.68 -27.63 2.76
C ALA A 648 5.26 -27.21 3.20
N LEU A 649 4.57 -28.04 3.99
CA LEU A 649 3.18 -27.79 4.42
C LEU A 649 2.18 -27.81 3.26
N ALA A 650 2.43 -28.64 2.25
CA ALA A 650 1.57 -28.76 1.06
C ALA A 650 0.13 -29.17 1.42
N GLY A 651 -0.04 -30.00 2.46
CA GLY A 651 -1.35 -30.41 2.98
C GLY A 651 -2.18 -29.29 3.63
N VAL A 652 -1.56 -28.15 3.95
CA VAL A 652 -2.24 -26.95 4.45
C VAL A 652 -2.53 -26.04 3.26
N ALA A 653 -3.79 -25.87 2.86
CA ALA A 653 -4.09 -25.12 1.63
C ALA A 653 -3.76 -23.61 1.70
N SER A 654 -3.92 -22.98 2.87
CA SER A 654 -3.80 -21.53 3.01
C SER A 654 -2.34 -21.10 3.27
N PRO A 655 -1.70 -20.28 2.40
CA PRO A 655 -0.34 -19.77 2.63
C PRO A 655 -0.21 -19.02 3.96
N PHE A 656 -1.28 -18.31 4.35
CA PHE A 656 -1.35 -17.60 5.63
C PHE A 656 -1.25 -18.54 6.83
N LEU A 657 -1.90 -19.73 6.78
CA LEU A 657 -1.78 -20.72 7.84
C LEU A 657 -0.39 -21.34 7.86
N ARG A 658 0.22 -21.62 6.70
CA ARG A 658 1.60 -22.13 6.61
C ARG A 658 2.60 -21.18 7.26
N GLU A 659 2.49 -19.89 6.98
CA GLU A 659 3.33 -18.84 7.58
C GLU A 659 3.18 -18.81 9.11
N TRP A 660 1.94 -18.91 9.63
CA TRP A 660 1.71 -18.95 11.07
C TRP A 660 2.30 -20.20 11.72
N LEU A 661 2.12 -21.38 11.12
CA LEU A 661 2.72 -22.62 11.62
C LEU A 661 4.26 -22.50 11.70
N ALA A 662 4.88 -21.93 10.65
CA ALA A 662 6.31 -21.66 10.63
C ALA A 662 6.73 -20.66 11.71
N HIS A 663 5.99 -19.56 11.90
CA HIS A 663 6.27 -18.59 12.97
C HIS A 663 6.18 -19.20 14.37
N VAL A 664 5.16 -20.03 14.62
CA VAL A 664 4.95 -20.69 15.91
C VAL A 664 6.08 -21.67 16.19
N PHE A 665 6.44 -22.50 15.21
CA PHE A 665 7.52 -23.46 15.37
C PHE A 665 8.87 -22.77 15.57
N MET A 666 9.20 -21.76 14.76
CA MET A 666 10.43 -20.98 14.91
C MET A 666 10.52 -20.28 16.28
N SER A 667 9.39 -19.79 16.78
CA SER A 667 9.33 -19.12 18.09
C SER A 667 9.53 -20.12 19.24
N ALA A 668 8.92 -21.30 19.14
CA ALA A 668 9.13 -22.39 20.11
C ALA A 668 10.59 -22.86 20.11
N LEU A 669 11.15 -23.03 18.92
CA LEU A 669 12.51 -23.50 18.67
C LEU A 669 13.54 -22.54 19.28
N THR A 670 13.45 -21.26 18.93
CA THR A 670 14.36 -20.22 19.44
C THR A 670 14.21 -20.05 20.95
N TYR A 671 12.99 -20.03 21.48
CA TYR A 671 12.76 -19.95 22.93
C TYR A 671 13.39 -21.12 23.70
N GLU A 672 13.13 -22.36 23.29
CA GLU A 672 13.68 -23.55 23.96
C GLU A 672 15.21 -23.57 23.89
N ALA A 673 15.78 -23.18 22.74
CA ALA A 673 17.23 -23.09 22.55
C ALA A 673 17.88 -22.01 23.44
N ILE A 674 17.21 -20.87 23.66
CA ILE A 674 17.67 -19.81 24.58
C ILE A 674 17.56 -20.29 26.03
N GLN A 675 16.39 -20.78 26.43
CA GLN A 675 16.08 -21.13 27.82
C GLN A 675 16.97 -22.26 28.35
N ARG A 676 17.33 -23.22 27.49
CA ARG A 676 18.17 -24.36 27.86
C ARG A 676 19.63 -24.21 27.45
N ASN A 677 19.99 -23.08 26.83
CA ASN A 677 21.30 -22.86 26.24
C ASN A 677 21.73 -24.04 25.33
N ALA A 678 20.80 -24.52 24.49
CA ALA A 678 20.98 -25.66 23.61
C ALA A 678 21.14 -25.23 22.14
N SER A 679 21.51 -26.15 21.25
CA SER A 679 21.46 -25.95 19.79
C SER A 679 20.02 -25.98 19.27
N LEU A 680 19.80 -25.39 18.08
CA LEU A 680 18.49 -25.45 17.42
C LEU A 680 18.08 -26.90 17.13
N GLU A 681 19.00 -27.74 16.67
CA GLU A 681 18.74 -29.15 16.40
C GLU A 681 18.21 -29.90 17.63
N LEU A 682 18.89 -29.77 18.78
CA LEU A 682 18.45 -30.40 20.02
C LEU A 682 17.10 -29.86 20.50
N ALA A 683 16.84 -28.56 20.32
CA ALA A 683 15.56 -27.95 20.63
C ALA A 683 14.44 -28.50 19.73
N SER A 684 14.70 -28.67 18.42
CA SER A 684 13.77 -29.25 17.45
C SER A 684 13.36 -30.67 17.87
N CYS A 685 14.34 -31.54 18.16
CA CYS A 685 14.07 -32.89 18.61
C CYS A 685 13.24 -32.92 19.91
N ARG A 686 13.44 -31.97 20.82
CA ARG A 686 12.64 -31.88 22.05
C ARG A 686 11.20 -31.47 21.78
N ILE A 687 10.99 -30.51 20.88
CA ILE A 687 9.65 -30.06 20.49
C ILE A 687 8.90 -31.21 19.82
N ALA A 688 9.51 -31.86 18.83
CA ALA A 688 8.90 -32.99 18.11
C ALA A 688 8.55 -34.16 19.05
N ASN A 689 9.38 -34.45 20.06
CA ASN A 689 9.14 -35.50 21.05
C ASN A 689 8.26 -35.08 22.24
N GLY A 690 7.71 -33.85 22.25
CA GLY A 690 6.89 -33.34 23.37
C GLY A 690 7.65 -33.15 24.69
N LYS A 691 8.99 -33.04 24.65
CA LYS A 691 9.88 -32.85 25.81
C LYS A 691 10.36 -31.41 26.00
N ALA A 692 9.91 -30.48 25.16
CA ALA A 692 10.26 -29.07 25.27
C ALA A 692 9.70 -28.43 26.55
N GLY A 693 10.39 -27.43 27.09
CA GLY A 693 9.93 -26.67 28.25
C GLY A 693 8.73 -25.76 27.96
N ILE A 694 8.36 -25.60 26.69
CA ILE A 694 7.19 -24.85 26.24
C ILE A 694 6.37 -25.67 25.25
N ALA A 695 5.06 -25.71 25.45
CA ALA A 695 4.14 -26.32 24.50
C ALA A 695 3.88 -25.38 23.32
N LEU A 696 3.68 -25.92 22.11
CA LEU A 696 3.36 -25.12 20.91
C LEU A 696 2.08 -24.28 21.10
N GLY A 697 1.07 -24.81 21.80
CA GLY A 697 -0.15 -24.07 22.16
C GLY A 697 0.08 -22.90 23.12
N ALA A 698 1.14 -22.96 23.95
CA ALA A 698 1.54 -21.84 24.80
C ALA A 698 2.28 -20.76 24.00
N VAL A 699 3.12 -21.17 23.03
CA VAL A 699 3.79 -20.27 22.07
C VAL A 699 2.77 -19.51 21.22
N LEU A 700 1.71 -20.19 20.78
CA LEU A 700 0.57 -19.54 20.13
C LEU A 700 0.01 -18.43 21.03
N GLY A 701 -0.27 -18.71 22.30
CA GLY A 701 -0.75 -17.69 23.25
C GLY A 701 0.18 -16.47 23.39
N ILE A 702 1.50 -16.70 23.34
CA ILE A 702 2.52 -15.65 23.41
C ILE A 702 2.55 -14.78 22.15
N LEU A 703 2.62 -15.42 20.97
CA LEU A 703 2.70 -14.72 19.69
C LEU A 703 1.47 -13.86 19.42
N PHE A 704 0.34 -14.35 19.90
CA PHE A 704 -0.95 -13.73 19.77
C PHE A 704 -1.27 -12.72 20.87
N GLN A 705 -0.42 -12.62 21.91
CA GLN A 705 -0.66 -11.78 23.08
C GLN A 705 -2.11 -11.91 23.55
N SER A 706 -2.57 -13.16 23.75
CA SER A 706 -3.92 -13.43 24.23
C SER A 706 -4.14 -12.57 25.47
N GLN A 707 -5.23 -11.78 25.41
CA GLN A 707 -5.64 -10.80 26.41
C GLN A 707 -5.26 -11.24 27.82
N ALA A 708 -4.79 -10.30 28.66
CA ALA A 708 -4.78 -10.53 30.10
C ALA A 708 -6.17 -11.05 30.47
N HIS A 709 -6.27 -12.34 30.80
CA HIS A 709 -7.54 -12.97 31.09
C HIS A 709 -8.05 -12.33 32.37
N TYR A 710 -9.03 -11.44 32.26
CA TYR A 710 -9.67 -10.85 33.41
C TYR A 710 -10.67 -11.88 33.91
N PRO A 711 -10.45 -12.53 35.07
CA PRO A 711 -11.43 -13.46 35.60
C PRO A 711 -12.74 -12.68 35.82
N THR A 712 -13.77 -13.03 35.07
CA THR A 712 -15.15 -12.59 35.27
C THR A 712 -15.90 -13.65 36.06
N ASP A 713 -16.75 -13.24 37.00
CA ASP A 713 -17.61 -14.14 37.80
C ASP A 713 -18.77 -14.76 36.98
N GLU A 714 -18.94 -14.37 35.72
CA GLU A 714 -19.88 -14.96 34.77
C GLU A 714 -19.15 -15.93 33.83
N ALA A 715 -19.78 -17.09 33.55
CA ALA A 715 -19.29 -18.04 32.56
C ALA A 715 -19.24 -17.36 31.18
N GLU A 716 -18.06 -16.86 30.81
CA GLU A 716 -17.84 -16.29 29.48
C GLU A 716 -18.16 -17.32 28.41
N LEU A 717 -18.94 -16.91 27.41
CA LEU A 717 -18.97 -17.62 26.14
C LEU A 717 -17.52 -17.72 25.66
N PRO A 718 -17.00 -18.92 25.34
CA PRO A 718 -15.61 -19.08 24.94
C PRO A 718 -15.30 -18.12 23.81
N ALA A 719 -14.23 -17.31 23.98
CA ALA A 719 -13.73 -16.42 22.95
C ALA A 719 -13.67 -17.19 21.62
N GLN A 720 -14.14 -16.59 20.53
CA GLN A 720 -14.11 -17.21 19.20
C GLN A 720 -12.68 -17.20 18.65
N ASP A 721 -11.79 -17.94 19.32
CA ASP A 721 -10.38 -18.15 19.01
C ASP A 721 -10.21 -19.13 17.83
N ARG A 722 -11.01 -18.99 16.77
CA ARG A 722 -11.04 -19.98 15.68
C ARG A 722 -9.70 -20.12 14.95
N LEU A 723 -8.94 -19.04 14.77
CA LEU A 723 -7.61 -19.14 14.15
C LEU A 723 -6.67 -19.98 15.03
N ARG A 724 -6.70 -19.73 16.34
CA ARG A 724 -5.93 -20.49 17.31
C ARG A 724 -6.38 -21.95 17.35
N GLN A 725 -7.68 -22.22 17.34
CA GLN A 725 -8.23 -23.58 17.27
C GLN A 725 -7.80 -24.31 16.00
N ASP A 726 -7.84 -23.64 14.84
CA ASP A 726 -7.38 -24.22 13.57
C ASP A 726 -5.87 -24.53 13.64
N LEU A 727 -5.05 -23.62 14.17
CA LEU A 727 -3.61 -23.82 14.32
C LEU A 727 -3.29 -24.91 15.35
N ASP A 728 -3.98 -24.94 16.50
CA ASP A 728 -3.84 -26.00 17.50
C ASP A 728 -4.23 -27.37 16.90
N GLN A 729 -5.29 -27.42 16.10
CA GLN A 729 -5.70 -28.65 15.39
C GLN A 729 -4.65 -29.10 14.38
N LEU A 730 -4.05 -28.17 13.63
CA LEU A 730 -2.97 -28.48 12.69
C LEU A 730 -1.69 -28.90 13.41
N LEU A 731 -1.31 -28.21 14.49
CA LEU A 731 -0.13 -28.53 15.31
C LEU A 731 -0.31 -29.82 16.12
N ALA A 732 -1.53 -30.31 16.30
CA ALA A 732 -1.78 -31.64 16.86
C ALA A 732 -1.50 -32.77 15.87
N GLN A 733 -1.37 -32.49 14.57
CA GLN A 733 -1.13 -33.50 13.54
C GLN A 733 0.37 -33.86 13.47
N PRO A 734 0.75 -35.13 13.67
CA PRO A 734 2.15 -35.55 13.59
C PRO A 734 2.79 -35.29 12.22
N GLN A 735 2.01 -35.35 11.15
CA GLN A 735 2.48 -35.04 9.78
C GLN A 735 2.93 -33.59 9.67
N VAL A 736 2.13 -32.63 10.17
CA VAL A 736 2.46 -31.21 10.16
C VAL A 736 3.71 -30.92 11.00
N ILE A 737 3.83 -31.52 12.18
CA ILE A 737 5.04 -31.39 13.01
C ILE A 737 6.26 -31.94 12.29
N GLY A 738 6.15 -33.13 11.67
CA GLY A 738 7.25 -33.74 10.92
C GLY A 738 7.71 -32.89 9.73
N GLU A 739 6.77 -32.26 9.01
CA GLU A 739 7.09 -31.31 7.95
C GLU A 739 7.74 -30.03 8.49
N LEU A 740 7.29 -29.50 9.63
CA LEU A 740 7.92 -28.36 10.30
C LEU A 740 9.34 -28.67 10.79
N GLU A 741 9.58 -29.87 11.31
CA GLU A 741 10.91 -30.33 11.72
C GLU A 741 11.85 -30.44 10.52
N ASN A 742 11.39 -31.05 9.42
CA ASN A 742 12.16 -31.12 8.17
C ASN A 742 12.46 -29.72 7.63
N LEU A 743 11.49 -28.82 7.63
CA LEU A 743 11.66 -27.43 7.21
C LEU A 743 12.68 -26.69 8.10
N ALA A 744 12.67 -26.93 9.42
CA ALA A 744 13.54 -26.25 10.36
C ALA A 744 15.02 -26.58 10.13
N ARG A 745 15.36 -27.69 9.47
CA ARG A 745 16.74 -28.08 9.13
C ARG A 745 17.51 -26.99 8.40
N TYR A 746 16.84 -26.19 7.55
CA TYR A 746 17.44 -25.03 6.87
C TYR A 746 18.05 -23.99 7.84
N LEU A 747 17.64 -23.97 9.10
CA LEU A 747 18.10 -23.02 10.10
C LEU A 747 19.48 -23.34 10.69
N TRP A 748 19.95 -24.59 10.63
CA TRP A 748 21.25 -24.98 11.19
C TRP A 748 22.12 -25.83 10.26
N GLU A 749 21.54 -26.52 9.28
CA GLU A 749 22.33 -27.36 8.36
C GLU A 749 23.25 -26.53 7.47
N PRO A 750 24.38 -27.09 7.00
CA PRO A 750 25.27 -26.39 6.07
C PRO A 750 24.52 -25.92 4.81
N ILE A 751 24.85 -24.72 4.33
CA ILE A 751 24.31 -24.21 3.08
C ILE A 751 25.06 -24.90 1.94
N THR A 752 24.34 -25.65 1.13
CA THR A 752 24.88 -26.46 0.01
C THR A 752 24.55 -25.83 -1.34
N ALA A 753 25.02 -26.45 -2.43
CA ALA A 753 24.72 -26.03 -3.81
C ALA A 753 23.21 -25.99 -4.13
N GLU A 754 22.37 -26.72 -3.39
CA GLU A 754 20.91 -26.72 -3.57
C GLU A 754 20.27 -25.35 -3.31
N TRP A 755 20.93 -24.48 -2.55
CA TRP A 755 20.45 -23.13 -2.27
C TRP A 755 20.70 -22.16 -3.43
N GLU A 756 21.60 -22.48 -4.35
CA GLU A 756 22.08 -21.55 -5.37
C GLU A 756 20.96 -21.02 -6.28
N PRO A 757 20.03 -21.85 -6.83
CA PRO A 757 18.94 -21.34 -7.65
C PRO A 757 18.05 -20.34 -6.90
N TRP A 758 17.76 -20.62 -5.63
CA TRP A 758 16.96 -19.73 -4.79
C TRP A 758 17.71 -18.44 -4.44
N LEU A 759 19.00 -18.51 -4.10
CA LEU A 759 19.84 -17.34 -3.83
C LEU A 759 19.97 -16.44 -5.07
N ARG A 760 20.09 -17.02 -6.26
CA ARG A 760 20.07 -16.26 -7.54
C ARG A 760 18.76 -15.51 -7.71
N GLY A 761 17.62 -16.13 -7.40
CA GLY A 761 16.31 -15.47 -7.40
C GLY A 761 16.23 -14.31 -6.37
N VAL A 762 16.69 -14.53 -5.14
CA VAL A 762 16.76 -13.48 -4.09
C VAL A 762 17.65 -12.33 -4.52
N TYR A 763 18.81 -12.61 -5.11
CA TYR A 763 19.74 -11.60 -5.62
C TYR A 763 19.09 -10.77 -6.73
N GLN A 764 18.49 -11.43 -7.72
CA GLN A 764 17.82 -10.80 -8.85
C GLN A 764 16.65 -9.92 -8.39
N GLY A 765 15.79 -10.43 -7.49
CA GLY A 765 14.67 -9.68 -6.94
C GLY A 765 15.11 -8.48 -6.12
N THR A 766 16.15 -8.64 -5.29
CA THR A 766 16.71 -7.56 -4.46
C THR A 766 17.33 -6.46 -5.32
N LEU A 767 18.14 -6.82 -6.33
CA LEU A 767 18.72 -5.85 -7.24
C LEU A 767 17.64 -5.17 -8.09
N GLY A 768 16.65 -5.91 -8.58
CA GLY A 768 15.54 -5.32 -9.32
C GLY A 768 14.72 -4.32 -8.52
N ALA A 769 14.47 -4.61 -7.24
CA ALA A 769 13.81 -3.68 -6.32
C ALA A 769 14.66 -2.42 -6.06
N ALA A 770 15.97 -2.57 -5.89
CA ALA A 770 16.91 -1.46 -5.73
C ALA A 770 16.97 -0.57 -6.98
N LEU A 771 16.99 -1.16 -8.19
CA LEU A 771 16.94 -0.45 -9.46
C LEU A 771 15.63 0.35 -9.58
N LEU A 772 14.48 -0.27 -9.32
CA LEU A 772 13.18 0.41 -9.35
C LEU A 772 13.11 1.57 -8.37
N LYS A 773 13.53 1.37 -7.11
CA LYS A 773 13.58 2.44 -6.11
C LYS A 773 14.45 3.60 -6.58
N THR A 774 15.61 3.29 -7.15
CA THR A 774 16.56 4.30 -7.62
C THR A 774 16.02 5.12 -8.80
N ILE A 775 15.22 4.52 -9.68
CA ILE A 775 14.52 5.27 -10.74
C ILE A 775 13.62 6.35 -10.11
N GLY A 776 12.89 6.01 -9.05
CA GLY A 776 12.06 6.98 -8.31
C GLY A 776 12.88 8.06 -7.60
N ASP A 777 14.01 7.68 -6.98
CA ASP A 777 14.90 8.63 -6.30
C ASP A 777 15.59 9.58 -7.30
N LEU A 778 15.97 9.08 -8.48
CA LEU A 778 16.60 9.87 -9.55
C LEU A 778 15.60 10.79 -10.25
N CYS A 779 14.36 10.33 -10.41
CA CYS A 779 13.27 11.05 -11.09
C CYS A 779 12.07 11.22 -10.12
N PRO A 780 12.11 12.19 -9.17
CA PRO A 780 11.08 12.34 -8.14
C PRO A 780 9.66 12.63 -8.66
N ALA A 781 9.53 13.01 -9.93
CA ALA A 781 8.25 13.21 -10.59
C ALA A 781 7.55 11.89 -10.96
N ILE A 782 8.28 10.76 -10.97
CA ILE A 782 7.76 9.44 -11.28
C ILE A 782 7.09 8.84 -10.04
N ASN A 783 5.82 8.49 -10.17
CA ASN A 783 5.16 7.64 -9.18
C ASN A 783 5.52 6.17 -9.44
N LEU A 784 6.17 5.51 -8.49
CA LEU A 784 6.58 4.11 -8.62
C LEU A 784 5.39 3.14 -8.78
N ASP A 785 4.20 3.51 -8.33
CA ASP A 785 2.98 2.71 -8.54
C ASP A 785 2.58 2.61 -10.03
N ASP A 786 3.11 3.49 -10.90
CA ASP A 786 2.89 3.47 -12.35
C ASP A 786 3.90 2.59 -13.10
N LEU A 787 4.87 2.01 -12.39
CA LEU A 787 5.86 1.07 -12.92
C LEU A 787 5.63 -0.36 -12.37
N ALA A 788 6.00 -1.37 -13.15
CA ALA A 788 6.00 -2.77 -12.74
C ALA A 788 7.41 -3.37 -12.88
N LEU A 789 7.85 -4.09 -11.84
CA LEU A 789 9.12 -4.82 -11.81
C LEU A 789 8.85 -6.31 -12.07
N ASP A 790 9.45 -6.85 -13.12
CA ASP A 790 9.37 -8.27 -13.47
C ASP A 790 10.76 -8.88 -13.63
N LEU A 791 10.90 -10.12 -13.18
CA LEU A 791 12.20 -10.83 -13.14
C LEU A 791 12.40 -11.79 -14.31
N ASP A 792 11.42 -11.88 -15.22
CA ASP A 792 11.51 -12.69 -16.41
C ASP A 792 10.63 -12.11 -17.52
N ARG A 793 11.06 -12.28 -18.77
CA ARG A 793 10.27 -11.86 -19.94
C ARG A 793 9.15 -12.84 -20.31
N GLY A 794 9.15 -14.05 -19.75
CA GLY A 794 8.33 -15.17 -20.18
C GLY A 794 8.86 -15.81 -21.47
N PRO A 795 8.18 -16.83 -22.04
CA PRO A 795 8.63 -17.47 -23.27
C PRO A 795 8.81 -16.45 -24.40
N ASN A 796 10.03 -16.37 -24.94
CA ASN A 796 10.39 -15.34 -25.90
C ASN A 796 9.67 -15.58 -27.24
N ALA A 797 8.60 -14.83 -27.49
CA ALA A 797 7.85 -14.88 -28.75
C ALA A 797 8.71 -14.50 -29.98
N ARG A 798 9.82 -13.78 -29.77
CA ARG A 798 10.75 -13.31 -30.81
C ARG A 798 12.19 -13.47 -30.34
N ALA A 799 12.67 -14.72 -30.31
CA ALA A 799 13.97 -15.14 -29.78
C ALA A 799 15.20 -14.33 -30.27
N HIS A 800 15.11 -13.67 -31.43
CA HIS A 800 16.20 -12.90 -32.02
C HIS A 800 16.30 -11.46 -31.51
N LEU A 801 15.28 -10.94 -30.81
CA LEU A 801 15.26 -9.55 -30.34
C LEU A 801 15.66 -9.44 -28.87
N ALA A 802 16.44 -8.40 -28.56
CA ALA A 802 16.86 -8.07 -27.20
C ALA A 802 17.57 -9.26 -26.52
N ILE A 803 18.54 -9.85 -27.23
CA ILE A 803 19.31 -11.00 -26.75
C ILE A 803 20.20 -10.56 -25.59
N VAL A 804 20.07 -11.27 -24.48
CA VAL A 804 20.87 -11.11 -23.27
C VAL A 804 22.05 -12.08 -23.32
N ALA A 805 23.20 -11.68 -22.76
CA ALA A 805 24.39 -12.52 -22.75
C ALA A 805 24.14 -13.89 -22.07
N PRO A 806 24.80 -14.98 -22.51
CA PRO A 806 24.69 -16.28 -21.86
C PRO A 806 25.04 -16.19 -20.37
N GLY A 807 24.16 -16.69 -19.50
CA GLY A 807 24.34 -16.69 -18.04
C GLY A 807 23.88 -15.41 -17.33
N ALA A 808 23.55 -14.34 -18.05
CA ALA A 808 22.87 -13.19 -17.48
C ALA A 808 21.39 -13.50 -17.23
N VAL A 809 20.84 -12.80 -16.24
CA VAL A 809 19.41 -12.77 -15.95
C VAL A 809 18.84 -11.40 -16.31
N GLU A 810 17.52 -11.33 -16.39
CA GLU A 810 16.82 -10.14 -16.85
C GLU A 810 16.09 -9.45 -15.72
N VAL A 811 16.11 -8.13 -15.72
CA VAL A 811 15.20 -7.34 -14.87
C VAL A 811 14.47 -6.36 -15.77
N TRP A 812 13.14 -6.48 -15.81
CA TRP A 812 12.27 -5.63 -16.60
C TRP A 812 11.58 -4.61 -15.70
N ILE A 813 11.63 -3.35 -16.10
CA ILE A 813 10.81 -2.30 -15.51
C ILE A 813 9.99 -1.68 -16.63
N THR A 814 8.67 -1.85 -16.57
CA THR A 814 7.74 -1.39 -17.61
C THR A 814 6.68 -0.46 -17.04
N GLU A 815 6.26 0.51 -17.84
CA GLU A 815 5.13 1.36 -17.50
C GLU A 815 3.82 0.57 -17.52
N ARG A 816 2.95 0.79 -16.51
CA ARG A 816 1.64 0.15 -16.42
C ARG A 816 0.61 0.78 -17.35
N ASN A 817 0.82 2.04 -17.70
CA ASN A 817 -0.07 2.80 -18.56
C ASN A 817 0.30 2.60 -20.03
N PRO A 818 -0.67 2.28 -20.90
CA PRO A 818 -0.41 2.02 -22.30
C PRO A 818 0.00 3.28 -23.07
N GLY A 819 0.89 3.08 -24.04
CA GLY A 819 1.34 4.13 -24.93
C GLY A 819 2.22 5.17 -24.24
N GLY A 820 3.31 4.74 -23.60
CA GLY A 820 4.42 5.61 -23.20
C GLY A 820 4.00 6.86 -22.43
N SER A 821 3.79 6.70 -21.13
CA SER A 821 3.61 7.79 -20.17
C SER A 821 4.83 8.70 -20.03
N GLY A 822 5.97 8.34 -20.63
CA GLY A 822 7.18 9.16 -20.69
C GLY A 822 8.03 9.09 -19.42
N LEU A 823 7.69 8.19 -18.50
CA LEU A 823 8.43 7.96 -17.25
C LEU A 823 9.77 7.30 -17.55
N ILE A 824 9.78 6.27 -18.41
CA ILE A 824 11.00 5.59 -18.84
C ILE A 824 11.83 6.49 -19.77
N GLU A 825 11.19 7.34 -20.58
CA GLU A 825 11.90 8.34 -21.40
C GLU A 825 12.62 9.39 -20.52
N GLU A 826 11.98 9.83 -19.42
CA GLU A 826 12.60 10.73 -18.44
C GLU A 826 13.79 10.06 -17.73
N PHE A 827 13.62 8.81 -17.30
CA PHE A 827 14.71 8.02 -16.74
C PHE A 827 15.87 7.86 -17.74
N MET A 828 15.58 7.51 -18.99
CA MET A 828 16.60 7.38 -20.05
C MET A 828 17.42 8.65 -20.20
N ARG A 829 16.77 9.83 -20.14
CA ARG A 829 17.45 11.13 -20.23
C ARG A 829 18.40 11.36 -19.06
N HIS A 830 17.93 11.19 -17.83
CA HIS A 830 18.76 11.39 -16.64
C HIS A 830 19.89 10.36 -16.52
N TYR A 831 19.65 9.12 -16.94
CA TYR A 831 20.69 8.10 -17.02
C TYR A 831 21.75 8.50 -18.05
N ALA A 832 21.35 8.96 -19.25
CA ALA A 832 22.29 9.38 -20.28
C ALA A 832 23.11 10.62 -19.90
N GLU A 833 22.58 11.50 -19.05
CA GLU A 833 23.30 12.67 -18.51
C GLU A 833 24.42 12.27 -17.54
N ASP A 834 24.13 11.40 -16.57
CA ASP A 834 25.13 10.93 -15.59
C ASP A 834 24.86 9.48 -15.14
N PRO A 835 25.40 8.48 -15.88
CA PRO A 835 25.23 7.08 -15.52
C PRO A 835 25.90 6.70 -14.18
N ARG A 836 26.97 7.42 -13.79
CA ARG A 836 27.69 7.16 -12.52
C ARG A 836 26.84 7.56 -11.33
N ARG A 837 26.13 8.69 -11.42
CA ARG A 837 25.18 9.11 -10.40
C ARG A 837 24.09 8.07 -10.18
N PHE A 838 23.49 7.54 -11.24
CA PHE A 838 22.47 6.50 -11.13
C PHE A 838 22.99 5.30 -10.31
N PHE A 839 24.12 4.71 -10.70
CA PHE A 839 24.66 3.55 -10.00
C PHE A 839 25.16 3.86 -8.57
N SER A 840 25.64 5.09 -8.30
CA SER A 840 25.92 5.52 -6.94
C SER A 840 24.64 5.56 -6.08
N MET A 841 23.50 5.94 -6.66
CA MET A 841 22.20 5.91 -5.98
C MET A 841 21.66 4.48 -5.84
N VAL A 842 21.89 3.58 -6.81
CA VAL A 842 21.57 2.15 -6.66
C VAL A 842 22.32 1.57 -5.47
N ARG A 843 23.61 1.87 -5.33
CA ARG A 843 24.38 1.47 -4.14
C ARG A 843 23.78 2.06 -2.86
N ALA A 844 23.49 3.36 -2.82
CA ALA A 844 22.89 3.99 -1.65
C ALA A 844 21.54 3.35 -1.26
N SER A 845 20.76 2.86 -2.24
CA SER A 845 19.51 2.14 -1.98
C SER A 845 19.71 0.75 -1.36
N LEU A 846 20.89 0.16 -1.50
CA LEU A 846 21.29 -1.13 -0.92
C LEU A 846 22.02 -0.97 0.44
N GLU A 847 22.36 0.25 0.84
CA GLU A 847 22.86 0.57 2.18
C GLU A 847 21.74 0.48 3.23
N MET A 848 22.04 0.81 4.50
CA MET A 848 21.04 0.75 5.57
C MET A 848 19.86 1.69 5.26
N GLY A 849 18.66 1.12 5.20
CA GLY A 849 17.43 1.90 5.10
C GLY A 849 17.15 2.70 6.38
N GLU A 850 16.16 3.59 6.35
CA GLU A 850 15.85 4.48 7.48
C GLU A 850 15.64 3.73 8.80
N PHE A 851 14.75 2.73 8.82
CA PHE A 851 14.46 1.94 10.03
C PHE A 851 15.68 1.17 10.56
N GLU A 852 16.52 0.66 9.66
CA GLU A 852 17.75 -0.05 10.02
C GLU A 852 18.81 0.90 10.58
N LEU A 853 18.92 2.10 9.99
CA LEU A 853 19.82 3.12 10.49
C LEU A 853 19.36 3.65 11.86
N ILE A 854 18.04 3.77 12.10
CA ILE A 854 17.48 4.07 13.43
C ILE A 854 17.89 2.98 14.42
N ASP A 855 17.71 1.69 14.08
CA ASP A 855 18.13 0.58 14.95
C ASP A 855 19.62 0.66 15.32
N HIS A 856 20.47 0.83 14.30
CA HIS A 856 21.91 0.93 14.48
C HIS A 856 22.30 2.12 15.38
N GLN A 857 21.74 3.31 15.13
CA GLN A 857 22.06 4.51 15.90
C GLN A 857 21.49 4.47 17.32
N LEU A 858 20.28 3.92 17.55
CA LEU A 858 19.72 3.75 18.90
C LEU A 858 20.55 2.79 19.74
N GLY A 859 20.96 1.64 19.16
CA GLY A 859 21.85 0.70 19.82
C GLY A 859 23.18 1.34 20.20
N ARG A 860 23.77 2.12 19.28
CA ARG A 860 25.02 2.86 19.53
C ARG A 860 24.85 3.94 20.61
N LEU A 861 23.76 4.70 20.58
CA LEU A 861 23.45 5.72 21.58
C LEU A 861 23.31 5.10 22.98
N LEU A 862 22.60 3.97 23.10
CA LEU A 862 22.49 3.26 24.38
C LEU A 862 23.85 2.77 24.91
N CYS A 863 24.73 2.30 24.02
CA CYS A 863 26.12 1.97 24.40
C CYS A 863 26.88 3.21 24.88
N CYS A 864 26.70 4.37 24.25
CA CYS A 864 27.32 5.64 24.68
C CYS A 864 26.79 6.10 26.05
N LEU A 865 25.48 6.03 26.28
CA LEU A 865 24.83 6.46 27.53
C LEU A 865 25.18 5.57 28.73
N THR A 866 25.51 4.30 28.50
CA THR A 866 25.76 3.30 29.55
C THR A 866 27.24 2.92 29.70
N GLY A 867 28.10 3.34 28.77
CA GLY A 867 29.52 3.00 28.74
C GLY A 867 30.39 3.93 29.58
N ALA A 868 31.45 3.38 30.19
CA ALA A 868 32.42 4.14 31.01
C ALA A 868 33.29 5.13 30.20
N ARG A 869 33.23 5.10 28.87
CA ARG A 869 33.93 6.00 27.93
C ARG A 869 32.95 6.82 27.07
N GLY A 870 31.68 6.94 27.46
CA GLY A 870 30.72 7.80 26.75
C GLY A 870 31.19 9.25 26.73
N ASN A 871 30.92 9.98 25.64
CA ASN A 871 31.21 11.41 25.60
C ASN A 871 30.36 12.13 26.66
N VAL A 872 31.02 12.91 27.51
CA VAL A 872 30.41 13.63 28.64
C VAL A 872 29.34 14.60 28.14
N GLU A 873 29.55 15.22 26.97
CA GLU A 873 28.66 16.24 26.40
C GLU A 873 27.25 15.70 26.08
N THR A 874 27.13 14.60 25.32
CA THR A 874 25.82 14.00 24.98
C THR A 874 25.07 13.51 26.21
N LEU A 875 25.78 12.92 27.18
CA LEU A 875 25.18 12.46 28.43
C LEU A 875 24.61 13.62 29.25
N GLU A 876 25.35 14.74 29.35
CA GLU A 876 24.91 15.95 30.03
C GLU A 876 23.68 16.57 29.36
N VAL A 877 23.67 16.64 28.03
CA VAL A 877 22.54 17.18 27.28
C VAL A 877 21.28 16.32 27.47
N VAL A 878 21.41 14.99 27.42
CA VAL A 878 20.30 14.06 27.69
C VAL A 878 19.75 14.23 29.11
N ARG A 879 20.63 14.41 30.11
CA ARG A 879 20.21 14.69 31.49
C ARG A 879 19.45 16.01 31.61
N ARG A 880 19.95 17.08 30.97
CA ARG A 880 19.26 18.38 30.92
C ARG A 880 17.89 18.25 30.25
N TYR A 881 17.81 17.48 29.17
CA TYR A 881 16.55 17.26 28.45
C TYR A 881 15.50 16.58 29.33
N ARG A 882 15.87 15.52 30.06
CA ARG A 882 14.98 14.82 30.99
C ARG A 882 14.57 15.65 32.20
N ALA A 883 15.40 16.63 32.59
CA ALA A 883 15.12 17.53 33.71
C ALA A 883 14.27 18.76 33.30
N ALA A 884 14.06 19.00 32.01
CA ALA A 884 13.29 20.13 31.53
C ALA A 884 11.80 19.96 31.87
N THR A 885 11.20 20.96 32.50
CA THR A 885 9.80 20.95 32.96
C THR A 885 8.88 21.86 32.14
N ASP A 886 9.45 22.73 31.30
CA ASP A 886 8.73 23.64 30.42
C ASP A 886 9.12 23.45 28.94
N LEU A 887 8.21 23.86 28.05
CA LEU A 887 8.36 23.69 26.60
C LEU A 887 9.53 24.52 26.03
N GLY A 888 9.80 25.70 26.58
CA GLY A 888 10.90 26.56 26.13
C GLY A 888 12.26 25.91 26.39
N SER A 889 12.45 25.38 27.61
CA SER A 889 13.63 24.62 28.00
C SER A 889 13.80 23.33 27.17
N LEU A 890 12.70 22.62 26.86
CA LEU A 890 12.72 21.45 25.98
C LEU A 890 13.15 21.81 24.55
N ALA A 891 12.63 22.90 23.99
CA ALA A 891 12.97 23.36 22.65
C ALA A 891 14.45 23.78 22.54
N ALA A 892 14.97 24.52 23.53
CA ALA A 892 16.37 24.88 23.60
C ALA A 892 17.27 23.64 23.70
N THR A 893 16.93 22.71 24.60
CA THR A 893 17.72 21.49 24.81
C THR A 893 17.65 20.52 23.61
N SER A 894 16.56 20.54 22.83
CA SER A 894 16.44 19.78 21.57
C SER A 894 17.46 20.25 20.52
N SER A 895 17.77 21.54 20.47
CA SER A 895 18.82 22.08 19.60
C SER A 895 20.20 21.59 20.07
N ASP A 896 20.50 21.74 21.36
CA ASP A 896 21.75 21.25 21.96
C ASP A 896 21.96 19.76 21.72
N LEU A 897 20.89 18.96 21.83
CA LEU A 897 20.94 17.51 21.61
C LEU A 897 21.36 17.16 20.19
N ARG A 898 20.81 17.85 19.18
CA ARG A 898 21.21 17.64 17.78
C ARG A 898 22.68 17.96 17.56
N HIS A 899 23.17 19.04 18.14
CA HIS A 899 24.58 19.43 18.02
C HIS A 899 25.51 18.41 18.70
N ALA A 900 25.17 17.94 19.91
CA ALA A 900 25.96 16.95 20.63
C ALA A 900 26.01 15.60 19.88
N LEU A 901 24.86 15.15 19.36
CA LEU A 901 24.78 13.94 18.54
C LEU A 901 25.65 14.03 17.28
N LEU A 902 25.65 15.18 16.58
CA LEU A 902 26.52 15.38 15.41
C LEU A 902 28.00 15.28 15.76
N LYS A 903 28.44 15.90 16.86
CA LYS A 903 29.84 15.83 17.33
C LYS A 903 30.27 14.40 17.64
N ASP A 904 29.35 13.58 18.13
CA ASP A 904 29.60 12.15 18.44
C ASP A 904 29.48 11.23 17.21
N GLY A 905 29.35 11.79 16.00
CA GLY A 905 29.29 11.03 14.76
C GLY A 905 27.94 10.37 14.49
N PHE A 906 26.87 10.81 15.14
CA PHE A 906 25.49 10.44 14.78
C PHE A 906 24.98 11.27 13.62
N SER A 907 23.98 10.73 12.91
CA SER A 907 23.24 11.42 11.87
C SER A 907 21.83 11.72 12.40
N PRO A 908 21.58 12.92 12.95
CA PRO A 908 20.29 13.30 13.54
C PRO A 908 19.28 13.74 12.48
N PHE A 909 18.95 12.83 11.56
CA PHE A 909 17.78 13.01 10.69
C PHE A 909 16.49 12.87 11.51
N HIS A 910 15.38 13.33 10.94
CA HIS A 910 14.08 13.44 11.62
C HIS A 910 13.66 12.15 12.34
N GLY A 911 13.60 11.03 11.63
CA GLY A 911 13.19 9.74 12.19
C GLY A 911 14.01 9.29 13.41
N PHE A 912 15.33 9.48 13.39
CA PHE A 912 16.18 9.15 14.54
C PHE A 912 15.87 10.03 15.75
N VAL A 913 15.70 11.34 15.56
CA VAL A 913 15.39 12.27 16.66
C VAL A 913 14.02 11.97 17.28
N VAL A 914 13.01 11.68 16.46
CA VAL A 914 11.67 11.30 16.94
C VAL A 914 11.73 9.99 17.73
N SER A 915 12.41 8.96 17.23
CA SER A 915 12.57 7.69 17.95
C SER A 915 13.36 7.84 19.26
N VAL A 916 14.38 8.70 19.31
CA VAL A 916 15.09 9.03 20.57
C VAL A 916 14.12 9.68 21.56
N GLY A 917 13.31 10.64 21.11
CA GLY A 917 12.29 11.31 21.91
C GLY A 917 11.30 10.35 22.55
N ASN A 918 10.70 9.47 21.74
CA ASN A 918 9.62 8.60 22.19
C ASN A 918 10.09 7.35 22.94
N ARG A 919 11.33 6.88 22.73
CA ARG A 919 11.82 5.62 23.32
C ARG A 919 12.82 5.82 24.44
N ILE A 920 13.80 6.71 24.25
CA ILE A 920 14.89 6.92 25.21
C ILE A 920 14.58 8.10 26.13
N LEU A 921 13.98 9.17 25.61
CA LEU A 921 13.70 10.41 26.36
C LEU A 921 12.26 10.53 26.84
N ARG A 922 11.50 9.41 26.86
CA ARG A 922 10.11 9.41 27.33
C ARG A 922 10.01 9.91 28.78
N PRO A 923 8.87 10.52 29.17
CA PRO A 923 8.61 10.82 30.58
C PRO A 923 8.79 9.57 31.46
N GLY A 924 9.51 9.72 32.58
CA GLY A 924 9.87 8.61 33.48
C GLY A 924 11.06 7.76 33.02
N ALA A 925 11.72 8.08 31.90
CA ALA A 925 12.99 7.42 31.52
C ALA A 925 14.19 8.02 32.26
N GLY A 926 15.16 7.18 32.57
CA GLY A 926 16.39 7.55 33.27
C GLY A 926 17.54 6.56 33.04
N PRO A 927 18.64 6.68 33.80
CA PRO A 927 19.80 5.80 33.64
C PRO A 927 19.47 4.30 33.81
N GLY A 928 18.47 3.97 34.63
CA GLY A 928 17.99 2.59 34.81
C GLY A 928 17.33 2.01 33.56
N THR A 929 16.44 2.77 32.91
CA THR A 929 15.83 2.36 31.62
C THR A 929 16.89 2.22 30.53
N ASP A 930 17.86 3.14 30.47
CA ASP A 930 18.94 3.10 29.48
C ASP A 930 19.78 1.83 29.63
N ARG A 931 20.13 1.49 30.87
CA ARG A 931 20.91 0.29 31.16
C ARG A 931 20.18 -0.98 30.80
N TYR A 932 18.90 -1.08 31.16
CA TYR A 932 18.07 -2.23 30.82
C TYR A 932 17.94 -2.42 29.31
N LEU A 933 17.67 -1.34 28.56
CA LEU A 933 17.60 -1.39 27.10
C LEU A 933 18.93 -1.83 26.48
N ALA A 934 20.05 -1.29 26.95
CA ALA A 934 21.39 -1.68 26.46
C ALA A 934 21.68 -3.17 26.73
N ASP A 935 21.38 -3.66 27.94
CA ASP A 935 21.59 -5.06 28.32
C ASP A 935 20.65 -6.00 27.56
N ALA A 936 19.40 -5.61 27.33
CA ALA A 936 18.43 -6.37 26.53
C ALA A 936 18.87 -6.51 25.07
N ILE A 937 19.31 -5.41 24.43
CA ILE A 937 19.81 -5.44 23.04
C ILE A 937 21.08 -6.28 22.93
N LYS A 938 22.01 -6.15 23.90
CA LYS A 938 23.22 -6.96 23.94
C LYS A 938 22.91 -8.46 24.09
N ALA A 939 21.95 -8.80 24.95
CA ALA A 939 21.51 -10.18 25.12
C ALA A 939 20.88 -10.73 23.84
N TRP A 940 20.02 -9.95 23.17
CA TRP A 940 19.42 -10.31 21.90
C TRP A 940 20.49 -10.59 20.83
N ASN A 941 21.42 -9.64 20.58
CA ASN A 941 22.51 -9.82 19.62
C ASN A 941 23.35 -11.08 19.90
N SER A 942 23.61 -11.36 21.18
CA SER A 942 24.39 -12.53 21.59
C SER A 942 23.67 -13.85 21.28
N GLN A 943 22.34 -13.89 21.45
CA GLN A 943 21.55 -15.08 21.13
C GLN A 943 21.42 -15.29 19.62
N GLU A 944 21.23 -14.23 18.83
CA GLU A 944 21.21 -14.35 17.35
C GLU A 944 22.55 -14.84 16.82
N ALA A 945 23.66 -14.28 17.32
CA ALA A 945 24.99 -14.72 16.94
C ALA A 945 25.24 -16.19 17.30
N ARG A 946 24.81 -16.63 18.49
CA ARG A 946 24.96 -18.02 18.95
C ARG A 946 24.10 -19.00 18.16
N LEU A 947 22.85 -18.65 17.86
CA LEU A 947 21.90 -19.53 17.20
C LEU A 947 22.03 -19.51 15.67
N GLY A 948 22.67 -18.49 15.10
CA GLY A 948 22.86 -18.39 13.65
C GLY A 948 21.58 -18.01 12.89
N VAL A 949 20.60 -17.40 13.56
CA VAL A 949 19.30 -17.00 13.00
C VAL A 949 18.84 -15.67 13.59
N GLU A 950 17.99 -14.96 12.87
CA GLU A 950 17.29 -13.78 13.41
C GLU A 950 16.09 -14.20 14.28
N ILE A 951 15.90 -13.54 15.42
CA ILE A 951 14.89 -13.91 16.42
C ILE A 951 13.76 -12.85 16.43
N ASP A 952 12.49 -13.30 16.43
CA ASP A 952 11.35 -12.38 16.50
C ASP A 952 11.31 -11.64 17.84
N LEU A 953 11.02 -10.33 17.79
CA LEU A 953 10.90 -9.46 18.95
C LEU A 953 10.02 -10.05 20.07
N ARG A 954 8.90 -10.71 19.72
CA ARG A 954 7.97 -11.28 20.69
C ARG A 954 8.60 -12.39 21.52
N VAL A 955 9.47 -13.20 20.92
CA VAL A 955 10.21 -14.28 21.61
C VAL A 955 11.18 -13.68 22.61
N ILE A 956 11.92 -12.64 22.21
CA ILE A 956 12.84 -11.93 23.10
C ILE A 956 12.09 -11.26 24.25
N CYS A 957 10.97 -10.58 23.97
CA CYS A 957 10.13 -9.97 25.02
C CYS A 957 9.60 -11.02 26.00
N PHE A 958 9.17 -12.18 25.52
CA PHE A 958 8.69 -13.27 26.38
C PHE A 958 9.80 -13.92 27.21
N TRP A 959 11.00 -14.08 26.65
CA TRP A 959 12.16 -14.59 27.38
C TRP A 959 12.61 -13.60 28.47
N LEU A 960 12.67 -12.30 28.14
CA LEU A 960 13.02 -11.26 29.11
C LEU A 960 11.96 -11.09 30.20
N SER A 961 10.67 -11.30 29.89
CA SER A 961 9.57 -11.18 30.88
C SER A 961 9.60 -12.26 31.98
N GLN A 962 10.37 -13.34 31.79
CA GLN A 962 10.64 -14.34 32.83
C GLN A 962 11.45 -13.76 33.99
N LYS A 963 12.23 -12.70 33.75
CA LYS A 963 13.02 -12.01 34.77
C LYS A 963 12.22 -10.88 35.40
N THR A 964 12.57 -10.52 36.63
CA THR A 964 11.92 -9.44 37.39
C THR A 964 12.60 -8.08 37.19
N ASP A 965 13.64 -8.01 36.36
CA ASP A 965 14.50 -6.83 36.20
C ASP A 965 13.72 -5.58 35.79
N ILE A 966 12.70 -5.73 34.95
CA ILE A 966 11.85 -4.64 34.45
C ILE A 966 10.92 -4.04 35.53
N ASP A 967 10.60 -4.79 36.60
CA ASP A 967 9.66 -4.33 37.63
C ASP A 967 10.20 -3.07 38.32
N SER A 968 11.49 -3.09 38.70
CA SER A 968 12.19 -1.99 39.37
C SER A 968 12.32 -0.69 38.53
N ILE A 969 12.03 -0.78 37.24
CA ILE A 969 12.25 0.29 36.25
C ILE A 969 10.92 0.99 35.91
N VAL A 970 9.80 0.29 36.06
CA VAL A 970 8.46 0.75 35.63
C VAL A 970 7.57 1.12 36.82
N ASP A 971 8.10 1.09 38.05
CA ASP A 971 7.39 1.35 39.32
C ASP A 971 6.69 2.74 39.44
N GLU A 972 6.83 3.64 38.47
CA GLU A 972 6.12 4.94 38.45
C GLU A 972 4.69 4.91 37.87
N ALA A 973 4.27 3.88 37.13
CA ALA A 973 2.96 3.87 36.44
C ALA A 973 1.88 2.97 37.08
N GLY A 974 2.20 2.30 38.19
CA GLY A 974 1.26 1.44 38.92
C GLY A 974 0.96 0.13 38.19
N ILE A 975 1.62 -0.96 38.61
CA ILE A 975 1.23 -2.33 38.23
C ILE A 975 -0.20 -2.54 38.79
N PRO A 976 -1.23 -2.74 37.95
CA PRO A 976 -2.57 -2.83 38.50
C PRO A 976 -2.73 -4.15 39.28
N PRO A 977 -3.22 -4.13 40.52
CA PRO A 977 -3.28 -5.31 41.39
C PRO A 977 -4.15 -6.41 40.78
N GLY A 978 -3.61 -7.64 40.75
CA GLY A 978 -4.29 -8.84 40.25
C GLY A 978 -4.07 -9.20 38.76
N HIS A 979 -3.18 -8.52 38.03
CA HIS A 979 -2.82 -8.90 36.65
C HIS A 979 -1.80 -10.03 36.63
N ASP A 980 -1.81 -10.84 35.56
CA ASP A 980 -0.67 -11.68 35.20
C ASP A 980 0.55 -10.78 34.98
N ARG A 981 1.44 -10.77 35.98
CA ARG A 981 2.66 -9.95 35.97
C ARG A 981 3.51 -10.25 34.73
N GLN A 982 3.51 -11.50 34.25
CA GLN A 982 4.30 -11.89 33.08
C GLN A 982 3.76 -11.26 31.79
N ALA A 983 2.45 -11.28 31.58
CA ALA A 983 1.81 -10.62 30.44
C ALA A 983 2.05 -9.11 30.45
N TRP A 984 1.95 -8.49 31.63
CA TRP A 984 2.25 -7.07 31.80
C TRP A 984 3.72 -6.75 31.45
N ARG A 985 4.69 -7.52 32.01
CA ARG A 985 6.11 -7.36 31.70
C ARG A 985 6.37 -7.49 30.20
N MET A 986 5.78 -8.50 29.55
CA MET A 986 5.93 -8.70 28.12
C MET A 986 5.47 -7.48 27.31
N ASN A 987 4.32 -6.92 27.64
CA ASN A 987 3.78 -5.73 26.96
C ASN A 987 4.63 -4.48 27.24
N ALA A 988 5.11 -4.30 28.48
CA ALA A 988 6.00 -3.20 28.84
C ALA A 988 7.33 -3.26 28.06
N ILE A 989 7.94 -4.45 27.96
CA ILE A 989 9.17 -4.67 27.20
C ILE A 989 8.92 -4.47 25.70
N TYR A 990 7.80 -4.97 25.18
CA TYR A 990 7.43 -4.82 23.77
C TYR A 990 7.24 -3.35 23.37
N GLY A 991 6.70 -2.51 24.25
CA GLY A 991 6.58 -1.06 24.01
C GLY A 991 7.90 -0.28 24.09
N LEU A 992 8.89 -0.84 24.79
CA LEU A 992 10.23 -0.26 24.95
C LEU A 992 11.16 -0.61 23.78
N LEU A 993 11.16 -1.88 23.37
CA LEU A 993 11.96 -2.38 22.26
C LEU A 993 11.34 -2.03 20.90
N TRP A 994 12.11 -2.22 19.83
CA TRP A 994 11.71 -1.97 18.45
C TRP A 994 12.03 -3.16 17.55
N ALA A 995 11.47 -3.15 16.33
CA ALA A 995 11.70 -4.18 15.33
C ALA A 995 13.11 -4.09 14.75
N ARG A 996 13.69 -5.24 14.42
CA ARG A 996 15.08 -5.38 13.93
C ARG A 996 15.16 -6.48 12.87
N GLY A 997 16.35 -6.63 12.27
CA GLY A 997 16.65 -7.72 11.33
C GLY A 997 15.99 -7.56 9.96
N ARG A 998 15.85 -8.68 9.24
CA ARG A 998 15.35 -8.73 7.85
C ARG A 998 14.03 -8.00 7.65
N PHE A 999 13.14 -8.07 8.64
CA PHE A 999 11.83 -7.45 8.56
C PHE A 999 11.92 -5.94 8.25
N ILE A 1000 12.80 -5.21 8.94
CA ILE A 1000 13.02 -3.78 8.68
C ILE A 1000 13.96 -3.53 7.50
N ARG A 1001 14.94 -4.41 7.24
CA ARG A 1001 15.89 -4.26 6.10
C ARG A 1001 15.17 -4.36 4.76
N SER A 1002 14.27 -5.32 4.63
CA SER A 1002 13.49 -5.55 3.40
C SER A 1002 12.42 -4.47 3.15
N ALA A 1003 11.97 -3.76 4.19
CA ALA A 1003 10.94 -2.73 4.08
C ALA A 1003 11.34 -1.59 3.13
N ALA A 1004 12.61 -1.19 3.14
CA ALA A 1004 13.11 -0.09 2.30
C ALA A 1004 13.09 -0.41 0.79
N LEU A 1005 13.14 -1.69 0.43
CA LEU A 1005 13.11 -2.19 -0.95
C LEU A 1005 11.77 -2.84 -1.30
N GLN A 1006 10.80 -2.85 -0.39
CA GLN A 1006 9.55 -3.56 -0.61
C GLN A 1006 8.77 -2.93 -1.75
N THR A 1007 8.55 -3.71 -2.81
CA THR A 1007 7.72 -3.29 -3.94
C THR A 1007 6.57 -4.27 -4.15
N ARG A 1008 5.46 -3.76 -4.71
CA ARG A 1008 4.26 -4.56 -4.97
C ARG A 1008 4.08 -4.74 -6.48
N ASN A 1009 4.19 -5.98 -6.93
CA ASN A 1009 3.77 -6.38 -8.26
C ASN A 1009 2.40 -7.10 -8.18
N PRO A 1010 1.35 -6.67 -8.92
CA PRO A 1010 0.04 -7.33 -8.90
C PRO A 1010 -0.02 -8.63 -9.73
N PHE A 1011 0.99 -8.90 -10.57
CA PHE A 1011 1.05 -10.01 -11.51
C PHE A 1011 2.08 -11.09 -11.13
N LEU A 1012 3.06 -10.75 -10.30
CA LEU A 1012 4.15 -11.63 -9.89
C LEU A 1012 4.35 -11.55 -8.38
N GLU A 1013 4.58 -12.71 -7.76
CA GLU A 1013 5.05 -12.78 -6.39
C GLU A 1013 6.59 -12.79 -6.36
N LEU A 1014 7.18 -11.68 -5.91
CA LEU A 1014 8.63 -11.54 -5.86
C LEU A 1014 9.26 -12.49 -4.82
N PRO A 1015 10.49 -12.97 -5.06
CA PRO A 1015 11.26 -13.67 -4.05
C PRO A 1015 11.52 -12.76 -2.84
N PRO A 1016 11.84 -13.34 -1.67
CA PRO A 1016 12.20 -12.55 -0.50
C PRO A 1016 13.40 -11.65 -0.82
N LEU A 1017 13.37 -10.41 -0.33
CA LEU A 1017 14.45 -9.43 -0.56
C LEU A 1017 15.44 -9.46 0.61
N GLU A 1018 16.74 -9.40 0.30
CA GLU A 1018 17.81 -9.29 1.30
C GLU A 1018 19.00 -8.49 0.75
N ARG A 1019 19.11 -7.22 1.15
CA ARG A 1019 20.13 -6.29 0.67
C ARG A 1019 21.56 -6.74 0.96
N LEU A 1020 21.78 -7.47 2.07
CA LEU A 1020 23.10 -7.96 2.47
C LEU A 1020 23.68 -8.95 1.44
N LEU A 1021 22.83 -9.65 0.69
CA LEU A 1021 23.27 -10.56 -0.37
C LEU A 1021 23.86 -9.81 -1.58
N VAL A 1022 23.35 -8.62 -1.88
CA VAL A 1022 23.74 -7.83 -3.06
C VAL A 1022 24.85 -6.84 -2.72
N ILE A 1023 24.77 -6.13 -1.59
CA ILE A 1023 25.74 -5.07 -1.26
C ILE A 1023 27.18 -5.62 -1.15
N ASP A 1024 27.35 -6.84 -0.63
CA ASP A 1024 28.65 -7.52 -0.51
C ASP A 1024 29.32 -7.77 -1.87
N SER A 1025 28.53 -7.86 -2.96
CA SER A 1025 29.04 -8.14 -4.30
C SER A 1025 29.43 -6.88 -5.08
N VAL A 1026 29.14 -5.69 -4.51
CA VAL A 1026 29.32 -4.36 -5.11
C VAL A 1026 30.20 -3.51 -4.20
N VAL A 1027 31.46 -3.93 -4.02
CA VAL A 1027 32.46 -3.15 -3.29
C VAL A 1027 33.21 -2.26 -4.27
N ASP A 1028 32.97 -0.95 -4.18
CA ASP A 1028 33.77 0.05 -4.88
C ASP A 1028 35.00 0.32 -4.00
N GLU A 1029 36.18 -0.16 -4.41
CA GLU A 1029 37.46 0.22 -3.83
C GLU A 1029 37.74 1.70 -4.14
N ARG A 1030 36.97 2.62 -3.55
CA ARG A 1030 37.37 4.01 -3.52
C ARG A 1030 38.61 4.08 -2.65
N GLN A 1031 39.79 4.16 -3.28
CA GLN A 1031 41.02 4.55 -2.60
C GLN A 1031 40.69 5.80 -1.78
N ARG A 1032 40.77 5.69 -0.45
CA ARG A 1032 40.72 6.85 0.43
C ARG A 1032 41.91 7.71 0.07
N VAL A 1033 41.69 8.77 -0.70
CA VAL A 1033 42.71 9.79 -0.91
C VAL A 1033 42.87 10.47 0.44
N PRO A 1034 44.04 10.40 1.09
CA PRO A 1034 44.28 11.17 2.30
C PRO A 1034 44.12 12.64 1.94
N VAL A 1035 43.23 13.32 2.66
CA VAL A 1035 43.22 14.78 2.68
C VAL A 1035 44.34 15.17 3.64
N GLU A 1036 45.51 15.48 3.10
CA GLU A 1036 46.57 16.17 3.84
C GLU A 1036 46.19 17.64 4.10
#